data_AF-A0A1S3U631-F1
#
_entry.id   AF-A0A1S3U631-F1
#
_cell.length_a   1.000
_cell.length_b   1.000
_cell.length_c   1.000
_cell.angle_alpha   90.00
_cell.angle_beta   90.00
_cell.angle_gamma   90.00
#
_symmetry.space_group_name_H-M   'P 1'
#
loop_
_entity.id
_entity.type
_entity.pdbx_description
1 polymer ?
#
loop_
_entity_poly.entity_id
_entity_poly.type
_entity_poly.pdbx_seq_one_letter_code
_entity_poly.pdbx_strand_id
1 'polypeptide(L)'
;MAQILLHGTLHATIYEVDNLKIGGGNFLTKIVHNIEETVGFGKGVTKLYATIDLEKARVGRTRILEKEHKNPRWYESFHIYCAHMASNIIFTVKDDNPIGATLIGRAYVPVEEILHGEEIDKWVEILDEDRNPIHGNSKIHVKLQYFDISKDRNWALGIRSPKFPGVPYTFFSQRRGCKVSLYQDAHVSDNFVPRIPLSGGQTYQPHRCWEDVFDAITKAQHLIYITGWSVYTEISLVRDSRRPKPGGDITLGELLKKKASEGVRVLMLVWDDRTSVPLLKKDGLMATHDQETEEFFRGTEVNCVLCPRNPDDGGSIVQDLEISTMFTHHQKILVVDSELPSGESEKRRIVSFVGGIDLCDGRYDTPFHSLFRTLDTAHHDDFHQPNFGGAAITKGGPREPWHDIHSRLEGPIAWDVLFNFEQRWRKQGGKDLLVPLRDLEDVIIPPSPVTYPDDRETWNVQLFRSIDGGAAFGFPETPEEAARVGLVSGKDNIIDRSIQDAYVNAIRRAKNFIYIENQYFLGSCYGWSADGIKPEDIGALHLIPKELSLKIVSKIEAGERFSVYVVVPMWPEGVPESASVQAILDWQRRTMDMMYKDVVQALQAKGIEENPRNYLTFFCLGNREVKKEGEYEPPQRPDPDTDYIRAQEARRFMIYVHAKMMIVDDEYIIVGSANINQRSMDGARDSEIAMGAYQPYHLFTSEPARGQIHGFRMALWYEHLGMLDESFLYPERTECIRKVNQISDKYWDLYSSESLEHDLPGHLLRYPIGVSSEGTVTELPGFEFFPDTKARVLGNKVDYLPPILTT
;
A
#
# COMPACT_ATOMS: atom_id res chain seq x y z
N MET A 1 30.51 6.27 -19.00
CA MET A 1 30.26 7.54 -18.30
C MET A 1 29.98 7.21 -16.84
N ALA A 2 30.28 8.11 -15.91
CA ALA A 2 29.94 7.88 -14.51
C ALA A 2 28.42 7.97 -14.34
N GLN A 3 27.84 7.13 -13.48
CA GLN A 3 26.43 7.28 -13.12
C GLN A 3 26.29 8.33 -12.02
N ILE A 4 25.26 9.16 -12.12
CA ILE A 4 24.99 10.27 -11.21
C ILE A 4 23.64 10.02 -10.53
N LEU A 5 23.56 10.30 -9.23
CA LEU A 5 22.31 10.19 -8.48
C LEU A 5 21.37 11.34 -8.86
N LEU A 6 20.22 10.99 -9.44
CA LEU A 6 19.07 11.87 -9.58
C LEU A 6 18.10 11.59 -8.44
N HIS A 7 18.22 12.35 -7.35
CA HIS A 7 17.27 12.34 -6.23
C HIS A 7 16.47 13.64 -6.18
N GLY A 8 15.21 13.60 -6.55
CA GLY A 8 14.40 14.81 -6.74
C GLY A 8 13.25 14.59 -7.70
N THR A 9 12.92 15.60 -8.49
CA THR A 9 11.81 15.53 -9.44
C THR A 9 12.26 16.01 -10.81
N LEU A 10 12.03 15.21 -11.85
CA LEU A 10 12.28 15.54 -13.24
C LEU A 10 10.95 15.94 -13.90
N HIS A 11 10.86 17.19 -14.31
CA HIS A 11 9.78 17.66 -15.17
C HIS A 11 10.18 17.37 -16.61
N ALA A 12 9.36 16.61 -17.33
CA ALA A 12 9.63 16.22 -18.69
C ALA A 12 8.42 16.49 -19.58
N THR A 13 8.64 16.98 -20.79
CA THR A 13 7.61 17.04 -21.84
C THR A 13 8.13 16.35 -23.09
N ILE A 14 7.36 15.40 -23.61
CA ILE A 14 7.59 14.79 -24.92
C ILE A 14 6.62 15.43 -25.91
N TYR A 15 7.15 16.20 -26.85
CA TYR A 15 6.34 16.89 -27.84
C TYR A 15 6.01 15.96 -29.00
N GLU A 16 7.00 15.67 -29.85
CA GLU A 16 6.78 14.98 -31.12
C GLU A 16 8.07 14.38 -31.70
N VAL A 17 7.93 13.50 -32.71
CA VAL A 17 9.05 13.11 -33.60
C VAL A 17 8.86 13.77 -34.96
N ASP A 18 9.87 14.47 -35.46
CA ASP A 18 9.78 15.32 -36.67
C ASP A 18 9.29 14.58 -37.92
N ASN A 19 9.89 13.44 -38.24
CA ASN A 19 9.56 12.63 -39.40
C ASN A 19 10.09 11.19 -39.23
N LEU A 20 9.21 10.26 -38.89
CA LEU A 20 9.48 8.82 -38.91
C LEU A 20 9.37 8.28 -40.33
N LYS A 21 10.52 8.01 -40.94
CA LYS A 21 10.60 7.17 -42.14
C LYS A 21 10.79 5.73 -41.71
N ILE A 22 9.70 5.06 -41.33
CA ILE A 22 9.69 3.61 -41.14
C ILE A 22 10.19 3.00 -42.46
N GLY A 23 11.41 2.47 -42.45
CA GLY A 23 12.14 2.13 -43.67
C GLY A 23 11.33 1.19 -44.55
N GLY A 24 11.19 1.54 -45.83
CA GLY A 24 10.76 0.64 -46.89
C GLY A 24 11.81 -0.45 -47.14
N GLY A 25 11.93 -1.38 -46.19
CA GLY A 25 12.79 -2.56 -46.24
C GLY A 25 11.93 -3.82 -46.38
N ASN A 26 11.89 -4.35 -47.60
CA ASN A 26 11.00 -5.38 -48.14
C ASN A 26 11.08 -6.81 -47.51
N PHE A 27 11.45 -6.96 -46.23
CA PHE A 27 11.64 -8.28 -45.61
C PHE A 27 10.86 -8.49 -44.30
N LEU A 28 10.90 -7.55 -43.35
CA LEU A 28 10.20 -7.67 -42.05
C LEU A 28 8.70 -7.40 -42.14
N THR A 29 8.29 -6.36 -42.87
CA THR A 29 6.88 -6.07 -43.15
C THR A 29 6.22 -7.18 -43.94
N LYS A 30 6.96 -7.93 -44.79
CA LYS A 30 6.42 -9.08 -45.52
C LYS A 30 6.20 -10.31 -44.65
N ILE A 31 7.07 -10.57 -43.68
CA ILE A 31 6.92 -11.71 -42.77
C ILE A 31 5.76 -11.45 -41.81
N VAL A 32 5.66 -10.24 -41.25
CA VAL A 32 4.53 -9.84 -40.40
C VAL A 32 3.22 -9.77 -41.20
N HIS A 33 3.22 -9.16 -42.39
CA HIS A 33 2.02 -9.15 -43.25
C HIS A 33 1.59 -10.56 -43.67
N ASN A 34 2.52 -11.45 -44.02
CA ASN A 34 2.17 -12.81 -44.40
C ASN A 34 1.59 -13.59 -43.20
N ILE A 35 2.05 -13.34 -41.97
CA ILE A 35 1.49 -13.98 -40.77
C ILE A 35 0.11 -13.37 -40.45
N GLU A 36 -0.05 -12.05 -40.50
CA GLU A 36 -1.34 -11.36 -40.26
C GLU A 36 -2.41 -11.76 -41.29
N GLU A 37 -2.06 -11.87 -42.58
CA GLU A 37 -2.96 -12.35 -43.64
C GLU A 37 -3.29 -13.84 -43.51
N THR A 38 -2.39 -14.66 -42.98
CA THR A 38 -2.63 -16.10 -42.78
C THR A 38 -3.48 -16.39 -41.52
N VAL A 39 -3.48 -15.48 -40.54
CA VAL A 39 -4.19 -15.62 -39.25
C VAL A 39 -5.49 -14.79 -39.19
N GLY A 40 -5.80 -13.99 -40.21
CA GLY A 40 -7.09 -13.30 -40.35
C GLY A 40 -7.22 -11.99 -39.57
N PHE A 41 -6.11 -11.41 -39.11
CA PHE A 41 -6.10 -10.05 -38.54
C PHE A 41 -5.88 -9.05 -39.70
N GLY A 42 -6.86 -8.16 -39.93
CA GLY A 42 -6.78 -7.15 -41.00
C GLY A 42 -5.58 -6.20 -40.86
N LYS A 43 -5.25 -5.47 -41.94
CA LYS A 43 -4.11 -4.51 -42.01
C LYS A 43 -3.92 -3.72 -40.71
N GLY A 44 -2.81 -3.98 -40.00
CA GLY A 44 -2.51 -3.38 -38.70
C GLY A 44 -2.44 -1.85 -38.73
N VAL A 45 -3.08 -1.21 -37.75
CA VAL A 45 -2.97 0.23 -37.49
C VAL A 45 -1.72 0.47 -36.64
N THR A 46 -0.77 1.28 -37.11
CA THR A 46 0.42 1.69 -36.32
C THR A 46 0.00 2.29 -34.97
N LYS A 47 0.63 1.85 -33.88
CA LYS A 47 0.35 2.27 -32.50
C LYS A 47 1.61 2.84 -31.85
N LEU A 48 1.86 4.13 -32.05
CA LEU A 48 3.11 4.77 -31.64
C LEU A 48 3.04 5.34 -30.22
N TYR A 49 4.08 5.07 -29.43
CA TYR A 49 4.28 5.69 -28.12
C TYR A 49 5.78 5.88 -27.83
N ALA A 50 6.07 6.74 -26.85
CA ALA A 50 7.41 6.96 -26.34
C ALA A 50 7.50 6.62 -24.85
N THR A 51 8.67 6.17 -24.40
CA THR A 51 8.95 5.91 -22.98
C THR A 51 10.12 6.74 -22.50
N ILE A 52 10.15 7.03 -21.20
CA ILE A 52 11.25 7.70 -20.51
C ILE A 52 11.88 6.69 -19.56
N ASP A 53 13.17 6.46 -19.72
CA ASP A 53 13.98 5.58 -18.89
C ASP A 53 15.14 6.36 -18.25
N LEU A 54 15.41 6.15 -16.96
CA LEU A 54 16.63 6.61 -16.29
C LEU A 54 17.62 5.44 -16.31
N GLU A 55 18.57 5.50 -17.25
CA GLU A 55 19.26 4.33 -17.78
C GLU A 55 18.30 3.19 -18.12
N LYS A 56 18.16 2.20 -17.23
CA LYS A 56 17.34 1.01 -17.48
C LYS A 56 16.01 1.02 -16.72
N ALA A 57 15.80 1.98 -15.82
CA ALA A 57 14.59 2.07 -15.01
C ALA A 57 13.52 2.88 -15.76
N ARG A 58 12.39 2.24 -16.08
CA ARG A 58 11.23 2.92 -16.67
C ARG A 58 10.63 3.90 -15.66
N VAL A 59 10.44 5.15 -16.07
CA VAL A 59 9.88 6.20 -15.21
C VAL A 59 8.66 6.92 -15.80
N GLY A 60 8.40 6.76 -17.09
CA GLY A 60 7.21 7.31 -17.73
C GLY A 60 6.96 6.71 -19.11
N ARG A 61 5.73 6.85 -19.60
CA ARG A 61 5.33 6.50 -20.97
C ARG A 61 4.25 7.47 -21.43
N THR A 62 4.24 7.80 -22.71
CA THR A 62 3.15 8.55 -23.32
C THR A 62 1.96 7.64 -23.58
N ARG A 63 0.80 8.24 -23.83
CA ARG A 63 -0.32 7.53 -24.47
C ARG A 63 0.05 6.97 -25.85
N ILE A 64 -0.69 5.97 -26.29
CA ILE A 64 -0.61 5.41 -27.63
C ILE A 64 -1.32 6.34 -28.62
N LEU A 65 -0.67 6.62 -29.75
CA LEU A 65 -1.28 7.30 -30.90
C LEU A 65 -1.60 6.26 -31.96
N GLU A 66 -2.88 6.14 -32.30
CA GLU A 66 -3.36 5.28 -33.38
C GLU A 66 -3.37 6.05 -34.72
N LYS A 67 -3.10 5.33 -35.83
CA LYS A 67 -3.01 5.78 -37.25
C LYS A 67 -1.58 6.03 -37.74
N GLU A 68 -1.39 6.04 -39.07
CA GLU A 68 -0.11 6.34 -39.70
C GLU A 68 0.33 7.79 -39.43
N HIS A 69 1.14 7.99 -38.40
CA HIS A 69 1.76 9.28 -38.09
C HIS A 69 3.20 9.29 -38.60
N LYS A 70 3.46 9.98 -39.71
CA LYS A 70 4.84 10.36 -40.08
C LYS A 70 5.47 11.28 -39.03
N ASN A 71 4.65 12.04 -38.29
CA ASN A 71 5.07 12.98 -37.28
C ASN A 71 4.18 12.77 -36.03
N PRO A 72 4.44 11.75 -35.20
CA PRO A 72 3.64 11.50 -34.00
C PRO A 72 3.81 12.65 -33.01
N ARG A 73 2.69 13.14 -32.47
CA ARG A 73 2.61 14.30 -31.58
C ARG A 73 1.86 13.97 -30.29
N TRP A 74 2.58 13.87 -29.18
CA TRP A 74 2.01 13.55 -27.88
C TRP A 74 1.69 14.80 -27.06
N TYR A 75 2.57 15.80 -27.05
CA TYR A 75 2.45 16.99 -26.17
C TYR A 75 2.13 16.60 -24.72
N GLU A 76 2.88 15.65 -24.18
CA GLU A 76 2.58 15.02 -22.90
C GLU A 76 3.65 15.38 -21.87
N SER A 77 3.21 15.83 -20.70
CA SER A 77 4.08 16.29 -19.62
C SER A 77 4.03 15.36 -18.42
N PHE A 78 5.18 15.19 -17.77
CA PHE A 78 5.40 14.26 -16.68
C PHE A 78 6.06 14.96 -15.50
N HIS A 79 5.61 14.64 -14.29
CA HIS A 79 6.25 15.04 -13.03
C HIS A 79 6.85 13.77 -12.41
N ILE A 80 8.09 13.47 -12.76
CA ILE A 80 8.72 12.18 -12.46
C ILE A 80 9.50 12.27 -11.16
N TYR A 81 9.12 11.49 -10.16
CA TYR A 81 9.93 11.30 -8.96
C TYR A 81 11.16 10.44 -9.31
N CYS A 82 12.35 10.94 -8.95
CA CYS A 82 13.62 10.28 -9.21
C CYS A 82 14.33 9.91 -7.91
N ALA A 83 14.86 8.69 -7.87
CA ALA A 83 15.79 8.19 -6.86
C ALA A 83 16.79 7.20 -7.51
N HIS A 84 17.37 7.59 -8.65
CA HIS A 84 18.05 6.67 -9.57
C HIS A 84 19.49 7.08 -9.84
N MET A 85 20.38 6.10 -10.00
CA MET A 85 21.71 6.30 -10.58
C MET A 85 21.61 6.22 -12.10
N ALA A 86 21.98 7.29 -12.81
CA ALA A 86 21.87 7.32 -14.27
C ALA A 86 23.00 8.12 -14.93
N SER A 87 23.39 7.70 -16.13
CA SER A 87 24.25 8.50 -17.03
C SER A 87 23.44 9.18 -18.14
N ASN A 88 22.33 8.57 -18.58
CA ASN A 88 21.45 9.16 -19.58
C ASN A 88 19.99 9.08 -19.15
N ILE A 89 19.23 10.08 -19.58
CA ILE A 89 17.79 9.98 -19.76
C ILE A 89 17.57 9.45 -21.19
N ILE A 90 16.87 8.32 -21.29
CA ILE A 90 16.68 7.62 -22.56
C ILE A 90 15.21 7.73 -22.96
N PHE A 91 14.97 8.19 -24.18
CA PHE A 91 13.65 8.21 -24.79
C PHE A 91 13.57 7.09 -25.81
N THR A 92 12.68 6.13 -25.59
CA THR A 92 12.50 5.00 -26.52
C THR A 92 11.18 5.15 -27.28
N VAL A 93 11.23 5.17 -28.60
CA VAL A 93 10.04 5.20 -29.46
C VAL A 93 9.72 3.79 -29.92
N LYS A 94 8.45 3.39 -29.80
CA LYS A 94 7.98 2.02 -30.07
C LYS A 94 6.67 2.02 -30.84
N ASP A 95 6.44 0.93 -31.56
CA ASP A 95 5.18 0.62 -32.24
C ASP A 95 4.54 -0.63 -31.60
N ASP A 96 3.38 -0.46 -30.96
CA ASP A 96 2.69 -1.51 -30.21
C ASP A 96 1.80 -2.37 -31.11
N ASN A 97 2.42 -3.21 -31.95
CA ASN A 97 1.69 -4.09 -32.86
C ASN A 97 1.08 -5.29 -32.10
N PRO A 98 -0.03 -5.89 -32.59
CA PRO A 98 -0.71 -7.00 -31.91
C PRO A 98 0.18 -8.21 -31.63
N ILE A 99 1.26 -8.41 -32.38
CA ILE A 99 2.20 -9.54 -32.21
C ILE A 99 3.30 -9.22 -31.16
N GLY A 100 3.42 -7.97 -30.75
CA GLY A 100 4.39 -7.47 -29.78
C GLY A 100 4.99 -6.12 -30.18
N ALA A 101 5.35 -5.31 -29.17
CA ALA A 101 5.92 -3.98 -29.39
C ALA A 101 7.25 -4.05 -30.16
N THR A 102 7.33 -3.36 -31.29
CA THR A 102 8.54 -3.23 -32.11
C THR A 102 9.29 -1.96 -31.72
N LEU A 103 10.60 -2.09 -31.45
CA LEU A 103 11.47 -0.95 -31.19
C LEU A 103 11.72 -0.16 -32.49
N ILE A 104 11.48 1.16 -32.46
CA ILE A 104 11.83 2.06 -33.57
C ILE A 104 13.24 2.63 -33.37
N GLY A 105 13.54 3.10 -32.15
CA GLY A 105 14.86 3.61 -31.81
C GLY A 105 14.88 4.33 -30.46
N ARG A 106 16.07 4.81 -30.08
CA ARG A 106 16.34 5.46 -28.79
C ARG A 106 17.05 6.79 -28.96
N ALA A 107 16.64 7.81 -28.22
CA ALA A 107 17.33 9.09 -28.11
C ALA A 107 17.91 9.25 -26.69
N TYR A 108 19.09 9.87 -26.58
CA TYR A 108 19.86 9.92 -25.34
C TYR A 108 20.15 11.36 -24.94
N VAL A 109 19.79 11.71 -23.71
CA VAL A 109 20.16 13.00 -23.09
C VAL A 109 21.07 12.69 -21.90
N PRO A 110 22.37 13.05 -21.96
CA PRO A 110 23.27 12.95 -20.82
C PRO A 110 22.71 13.64 -19.58
N VAL A 111 22.79 12.98 -18.44
CA VAL A 111 22.27 13.51 -17.17
C VAL A 111 22.99 14.81 -16.78
N GLU A 112 24.27 14.95 -17.11
CA GLU A 112 25.08 16.14 -16.83
C GLU A 112 24.47 17.43 -17.37
N GLU A 113 23.67 17.38 -18.44
CA GLU A 113 23.04 18.56 -19.03
C GLU A 113 21.93 19.17 -18.16
N ILE A 114 21.32 18.40 -17.26
CA ILE A 114 20.17 18.85 -16.44
C ILE A 114 20.51 19.08 -14.97
N LEU A 115 21.71 18.71 -14.50
CA LEU A 115 22.06 18.71 -13.07
C LEU A 115 22.04 20.10 -12.43
N HIS A 116 22.31 21.15 -13.21
CA HIS A 116 22.28 22.52 -12.71
C HIS A 116 20.85 23.05 -12.51
N GLY A 117 19.84 22.30 -12.96
CA GLY A 117 18.41 22.65 -12.89
C GLY A 117 17.96 23.66 -13.94
N GLU A 118 18.82 23.93 -14.93
CA GLU A 118 18.45 24.66 -16.13
C GLU A 118 17.46 23.83 -16.95
N GLU A 119 16.52 24.54 -17.58
CA GLU A 119 15.58 23.94 -18.49
C GLU A 119 16.26 23.70 -19.83
N ILE A 120 16.20 22.47 -20.33
CA ILE A 120 16.62 22.14 -21.70
C ILE A 120 15.39 21.90 -22.56
N ASP A 121 15.45 22.40 -23.80
CA ASP A 121 14.41 22.25 -24.82
C ASP A 121 15.14 21.99 -26.14
N LYS A 122 15.12 20.74 -26.61
CA LYS A 122 15.94 20.33 -27.75
C LYS A 122 15.37 19.19 -28.58
N TRP A 123 15.81 19.15 -29.84
CA TRP A 123 15.64 18.02 -30.74
C TRP A 123 16.81 17.06 -30.60
N VAL A 124 16.52 15.80 -30.28
CA VAL A 124 17.52 14.75 -30.04
C VAL A 124 17.39 13.68 -31.11
N GLU A 125 18.51 13.26 -31.70
CA GLU A 125 18.52 12.22 -32.73
C GLU A 125 18.09 10.86 -32.17
N ILE A 126 17.22 10.18 -32.91
CA ILE A 126 16.81 8.81 -32.63
C ILE A 126 17.83 7.87 -33.28
N LEU A 127 18.37 6.97 -32.48
CA LEU A 127 19.41 6.03 -32.86
C LEU A 127 18.89 4.58 -32.84
N ASP A 128 19.49 3.73 -33.66
CA ASP A 128 19.28 2.28 -33.63
C ASP A 128 20.02 1.61 -32.45
N GLU A 129 20.02 0.28 -32.40
CA GLU A 129 20.68 -0.49 -31.35
C GLU A 129 22.21 -0.34 -31.36
N ASP A 130 22.80 -0.05 -32.52
CA ASP A 130 24.23 0.18 -32.72
C ASP A 130 24.64 1.65 -32.50
N ARG A 131 23.71 2.49 -32.04
CA ARG A 131 23.88 3.94 -31.82
C ARG A 131 24.14 4.73 -33.11
N ASN A 132 23.69 4.24 -34.26
CA ASN A 132 23.69 5.00 -35.50
C ASN A 132 22.33 5.71 -35.69
N PRO A 133 22.28 6.90 -36.31
CA PRO A 133 21.01 7.55 -36.62
C PRO A 133 20.07 6.62 -37.42
N ILE A 134 18.81 6.52 -37.01
CA ILE A 134 17.84 5.70 -37.73
C ILE A 134 17.58 6.26 -39.13
N HIS A 135 17.07 5.41 -40.02
CA HIS A 135 16.80 5.79 -41.41
C HIS A 135 15.88 7.03 -41.49
N GLY A 136 16.38 8.10 -42.13
CA GLY A 136 15.68 9.37 -42.24
C GLY A 136 16.10 10.44 -41.22
N ASN A 137 17.05 10.13 -40.33
CA ASN A 137 17.61 11.03 -39.31
C ASN A 137 16.53 11.65 -38.41
N SER A 138 15.52 10.85 -38.05
CA SER A 138 14.41 11.30 -37.21
C SER A 138 14.91 11.81 -35.86
N LYS A 139 14.29 12.87 -35.37
CA LYS A 139 14.59 13.49 -34.07
C LYS A 139 13.34 13.59 -33.22
N ILE A 140 13.49 13.37 -31.92
CA ILE A 140 12.44 13.59 -30.93
C ILE A 140 12.64 14.95 -30.25
N HIS A 141 11.57 15.73 -30.12
CA HIS A 141 11.56 17.00 -29.41
C HIS A 141 11.15 16.78 -27.95
N VAL A 142 12.08 17.09 -27.05
CA VAL A 142 11.87 16.91 -25.61
C VAL A 142 12.27 18.15 -24.85
N LYS A 143 11.58 18.38 -23.74
CA LYS A 143 11.90 19.41 -22.77
C LYS A 143 12.09 18.78 -21.39
N LEU A 144 13.15 19.14 -20.69
CA LEU A 144 13.52 18.56 -19.40
C LEU A 144 13.97 19.64 -18.44
N GLN A 145 13.55 19.53 -17.18
CA GLN A 145 14.09 20.32 -16.08
C GLN A 145 14.12 19.48 -14.81
N TYR A 146 15.28 19.39 -14.18
CA TYR A 146 15.45 18.63 -12.95
C TYR A 146 15.52 19.53 -11.73
N PHE A 147 14.76 19.14 -10.71
CA PHE A 147 14.70 19.78 -9.41
C PHE A 147 15.31 18.83 -8.39
N ASP A 148 16.54 19.12 -7.99
CA ASP A 148 17.19 18.45 -6.86
C ASP A 148 16.32 18.55 -5.61
N ILE A 149 16.27 17.45 -4.85
CA ILE A 149 15.41 17.37 -3.67
C ILE A 149 15.71 18.46 -2.63
N SER A 150 16.95 18.93 -2.53
CA SER A 150 17.34 19.99 -1.59
C SER A 150 16.66 21.33 -1.88
N LYS A 151 16.08 21.50 -3.07
CA LYS A 151 15.35 22.72 -3.47
C LYS A 151 13.87 22.68 -3.05
N ASP A 152 13.35 21.51 -2.64
CA ASP A 152 11.99 21.40 -2.13
C ASP A 152 11.86 22.13 -0.78
N ARG A 153 10.76 22.90 -0.61
CA ARG A 153 10.57 23.79 0.56
C ARG A 153 10.28 23.04 1.86
N ASN A 154 9.96 21.76 1.78
CA ASN A 154 9.61 20.87 2.87
C ASN A 154 10.62 19.74 3.07
N TRP A 155 11.63 19.56 2.18
CA TRP A 155 12.69 18.56 2.34
C TRP A 155 13.34 18.65 3.73
N ALA A 156 13.27 17.54 4.48
CA ALA A 156 13.80 17.44 5.85
C ALA A 156 13.28 18.48 6.86
N LEU A 157 12.10 19.06 6.62
CA LEU A 157 11.50 20.09 7.45
C LEU A 157 10.11 19.73 8.00
N GLY A 158 9.61 18.53 7.72
CA GLY A 158 8.26 18.10 8.07
C GLY A 158 7.16 18.89 7.33
N ILE A 159 5.96 18.90 7.90
CA ILE A 159 4.81 19.69 7.43
C ILE A 159 5.07 21.19 7.61
N ARG A 160 5.84 21.56 8.65
CA ARG A 160 6.39 22.91 8.94
C ARG A 160 5.35 23.99 9.27
N SER A 161 4.17 23.96 8.68
CA SER A 161 3.17 25.03 8.79
C SER A 161 1.74 24.52 8.68
N PRO A 162 0.79 25.09 9.46
CA PRO A 162 -0.65 24.90 9.27
C PRO A 162 -1.12 25.16 7.82
N LYS A 163 -0.38 26.00 7.08
CA LYS A 163 -0.68 26.41 5.71
C LYS A 163 -0.13 25.45 4.64
N PHE A 164 0.44 24.31 5.02
CA PHE A 164 0.89 23.30 4.08
C PHE A 164 -0.23 22.99 3.05
N PRO A 165 0.05 23.06 1.74
CA PRO A 165 -0.96 23.02 0.70
C PRO A 165 -1.49 21.60 0.39
N GLY A 166 -0.84 20.57 0.92
CA GLY A 166 -1.06 19.18 0.51
C GLY A 166 0.03 18.69 -0.42
N VAL A 167 -0.04 17.39 -0.74
CA VAL A 167 0.79 16.77 -1.78
C VAL A 167 0.34 17.34 -3.14
N PRO A 168 1.28 17.84 -3.97
CA PRO A 168 0.95 18.38 -5.29
C PRO A 168 0.67 17.26 -6.30
N TYR A 169 0.07 17.62 -7.44
CA TYR A 169 -0.20 16.71 -8.56
C TYR A 169 -1.00 15.47 -8.13
N THR A 170 -2.16 15.68 -7.52
CA THR A 170 -3.07 14.60 -7.15
C THR A 170 -4.50 14.93 -7.58
N PHE A 171 -5.28 13.90 -7.87
CA PHE A 171 -6.68 14.04 -8.27
C PHE A 171 -7.53 14.71 -7.18
N PHE A 172 -7.37 14.29 -5.92
CA PHE A 172 -8.00 14.95 -4.78
C PHE A 172 -7.04 15.93 -4.12
N SER A 173 -7.51 17.16 -3.90
CA SER A 173 -6.79 18.17 -3.13
C SER A 173 -6.98 17.97 -1.62
N GLN A 174 -6.06 18.52 -0.82
CA GLN A 174 -6.20 18.52 0.63
C GLN A 174 -7.47 19.26 1.10
N ARG A 175 -8.19 18.64 2.04
CA ARG A 175 -9.37 19.18 2.74
C ARG A 175 -8.98 19.67 4.12
N ARG A 176 -9.68 20.69 4.62
CA ARG A 176 -9.51 21.30 5.95
C ARG A 176 -10.80 21.17 6.75
N GLY A 177 -10.70 21.34 8.07
CA GLY A 177 -11.88 21.25 8.94
C GLY A 177 -12.41 19.83 9.04
N CYS A 178 -11.53 18.85 8.87
CA CYS A 178 -11.85 17.44 8.97
C CYS A 178 -11.68 16.95 10.41
N LYS A 179 -12.15 15.73 10.66
CA LYS A 179 -11.82 14.95 11.85
C LYS A 179 -11.46 13.54 11.42
N VAL A 180 -10.41 12.99 12.03
CA VAL A 180 -9.95 11.62 11.81
C VAL A 180 -10.04 10.87 13.13
N SER A 181 -10.66 9.69 13.12
CA SER A 181 -10.55 8.72 14.21
C SER A 181 -9.62 7.60 13.74
N LEU A 182 -8.53 7.39 14.46
CA LEU A 182 -7.56 6.32 14.18
C LEU A 182 -7.94 5.08 14.96
N TYR A 183 -7.98 3.94 14.28
CA TYR A 183 -8.33 2.65 14.88
C TYR A 183 -7.12 1.74 14.92
N GLN A 184 -6.84 1.24 16.12
CA GLN A 184 -5.91 0.16 16.43
C GLN A 184 -6.76 -1.10 16.54
N ASP A 185 -6.59 -2.01 15.58
CA ASP A 185 -7.41 -3.21 15.39
C ASP A 185 -8.90 -2.95 15.15
N ALA A 186 -9.65 -4.05 14.97
CA ALA A 186 -11.09 -4.02 14.87
C ALA A 186 -11.76 -3.55 16.17
N HIS A 187 -11.17 -3.88 17.32
CA HIS A 187 -11.71 -3.55 18.64
C HIS A 187 -10.62 -3.30 19.68
N VAL A 188 -10.86 -2.39 20.62
CA VAL A 188 -9.99 -2.15 21.77
C VAL A 188 -10.77 -2.33 23.06
N SER A 189 -10.33 -3.28 23.90
CA SER A 189 -10.93 -3.54 25.22
C SER A 189 -10.83 -2.31 26.13
N ASP A 190 -11.79 -2.17 27.05
CA ASP A 190 -11.71 -1.13 28.09
C ASP A 190 -10.45 -1.30 28.94
N ASN A 191 -9.84 -0.16 29.32
CA ASN A 191 -8.65 -0.06 30.15
C ASN A 191 -7.38 -0.72 29.57
N PHE A 192 -7.34 -1.06 28.28
CA PHE A 192 -6.12 -1.55 27.63
C PHE A 192 -5.04 -0.45 27.55
N VAL A 193 -5.41 0.69 26.98
CA VAL A 193 -4.46 1.79 26.71
C VAL A 193 -4.11 2.53 28.01
N PRO A 194 -2.81 2.69 28.34
CA PRO A 194 -2.39 3.42 29.53
C PRO A 194 -2.60 4.93 29.34
N ARG A 195 -2.38 5.70 30.41
CA ARG A 195 -2.43 7.16 30.32
C ARG A 195 -1.31 7.69 29.42
N ILE A 196 -1.66 8.18 28.23
CA ILE A 196 -0.77 8.87 27.30
C ILE A 196 -1.17 10.35 27.22
N PRO A 197 -0.41 11.27 27.83
CA PRO A 197 -0.72 12.70 27.80
C PRO A 197 -0.58 13.31 26.39
N LEU A 198 -1.56 14.12 25.99
CA LEU A 198 -1.54 14.92 24.77
C LEU A 198 -1.30 16.40 25.10
N SER A 199 -0.83 17.16 24.13
CA SER A 199 -0.84 18.62 24.21
C SER A 199 -2.28 19.13 24.36
N GLY A 200 -2.50 20.15 25.19
CA GLY A 200 -3.84 20.61 25.57
C GLY A 200 -4.38 19.97 26.86
N GLY A 201 -3.59 19.11 27.52
CA GLY A 201 -3.91 18.55 28.85
C GLY A 201 -4.85 17.34 28.82
N GLN A 202 -5.24 16.89 27.62
CA GLN A 202 -6.05 15.69 27.43
C GLN A 202 -5.19 14.42 27.52
N THR A 203 -5.85 13.27 27.65
CA THR A 203 -5.20 11.95 27.54
C THR A 203 -5.76 11.27 26.31
N TYR A 204 -4.90 10.61 25.53
CA TYR A 204 -5.31 9.83 24.37
C TYR A 204 -6.40 8.82 24.75
N GLN A 205 -7.43 8.71 23.91
CA GLN A 205 -8.53 7.77 24.08
C GLN A 205 -8.61 6.90 22.83
N PRO A 206 -8.53 5.56 22.96
CA PRO A 206 -8.69 4.69 21.80
C PRO A 206 -10.12 4.73 21.27
N HIS A 207 -10.25 4.74 19.95
CA HIS A 207 -11.52 4.50 19.25
C HIS A 207 -11.65 3.00 18.91
N ARG A 208 -12.85 2.56 18.54
CA ARG A 208 -13.16 1.13 18.32
C ARG A 208 -13.78 0.95 16.93
N CYS A 209 -13.03 0.32 16.01
CA CYS A 209 -13.38 0.33 14.59
C CYS A 209 -14.74 -0.29 14.33
N TRP A 210 -14.95 -1.55 14.71
CA TRP A 210 -16.17 -2.28 14.37
C TRP A 210 -17.38 -1.84 15.20
N GLU A 211 -17.18 -1.30 16.42
CA GLU A 211 -18.25 -0.62 17.15
C GLU A 211 -18.75 0.63 16.39
N ASP A 212 -17.82 1.45 15.88
CA ASP A 212 -18.16 2.68 15.16
C ASP A 212 -18.72 2.39 13.76
N VAL A 213 -18.26 1.33 13.08
CA VAL A 213 -18.83 0.81 11.83
C VAL A 213 -20.26 0.32 12.06
N PHE A 214 -20.49 -0.47 13.12
CA PHE A 214 -21.82 -0.95 13.49
C PHE A 214 -22.79 0.21 13.74
N ASP A 215 -22.36 1.22 14.51
CA ASP A 215 -23.17 2.41 14.78
C ASP A 215 -23.46 3.20 13.49
N ALA A 216 -22.47 3.34 12.61
CA ALA A 216 -22.59 4.05 11.35
C ALA A 216 -23.64 3.40 10.42
N ILE A 217 -23.58 2.07 10.24
CA ILE A 217 -24.54 1.31 9.43
C ILE A 217 -25.94 1.37 10.05
N THR A 218 -26.04 1.15 11.36
CA THR A 218 -27.32 1.12 12.07
C THR A 218 -28.07 2.45 11.96
N LYS A 219 -27.35 3.57 12.07
CA LYS A 219 -27.91 4.93 12.08
C LYS A 219 -28.09 5.55 10.69
N ALA A 220 -27.63 4.90 9.63
CA ALA A 220 -27.80 5.40 8.25
C ALA A 220 -29.29 5.47 7.87
N GLN A 221 -29.66 6.50 7.11
CA GLN A 221 -31.04 6.76 6.68
C GLN A 221 -31.20 6.87 5.16
N HIS A 222 -30.12 7.08 4.40
CA HIS A 222 -30.20 7.31 2.95
C HIS A 222 -29.28 6.40 2.13
N LEU A 223 -28.03 6.22 2.55
CA LEU A 223 -27.04 5.44 1.81
C LEU A 223 -26.07 4.67 2.72
N ILE A 224 -25.75 3.45 2.29
CA ILE A 224 -24.66 2.62 2.81
C ILE A 224 -23.91 2.05 1.60
N TYR A 225 -22.71 2.57 1.32
CA TYR A 225 -21.89 2.10 0.20
C TYR A 225 -20.65 1.39 0.73
N ILE A 226 -20.41 0.17 0.24
CA ILE A 226 -19.32 -0.68 0.72
C ILE A 226 -18.46 -1.15 -0.45
N THR A 227 -17.14 -1.05 -0.32
CA THR A 227 -16.22 -1.85 -1.14
C THR A 227 -15.38 -2.74 -0.24
N GLY A 228 -15.10 -3.95 -0.69
CA GLY A 228 -14.22 -4.87 0.02
C GLY A 228 -13.47 -5.76 -0.96
N TRP A 229 -12.26 -6.15 -0.58
CA TRP A 229 -11.57 -7.26 -1.24
C TRP A 229 -12.31 -8.56 -0.94
N SER A 230 -12.79 -8.70 0.30
CA SER A 230 -13.73 -9.73 0.72
C SER A 230 -14.76 -9.09 1.65
N VAL A 231 -15.98 -9.61 1.61
CA VAL A 231 -17.02 -9.34 2.61
C VAL A 231 -17.55 -10.70 3.01
N TYR A 232 -17.78 -10.92 4.31
CA TYR A 232 -18.41 -12.14 4.79
C TYR A 232 -19.66 -11.78 5.58
N THR A 233 -20.82 -12.32 5.16
CA THR A 233 -22.13 -11.88 5.65
C THR A 233 -22.41 -12.32 7.09
N GLU A 234 -21.79 -13.42 7.53
CA GLU A 234 -22.11 -14.07 8.81
C GLU A 234 -21.34 -13.50 10.01
N ILE A 235 -20.41 -12.55 9.81
CA ILE A 235 -19.71 -11.92 10.93
C ILE A 235 -20.64 -11.03 11.76
N SER A 236 -20.46 -11.03 13.08
CA SER A 236 -21.00 -9.99 13.96
C SER A 236 -19.92 -8.96 14.29
N LEU A 237 -20.27 -7.67 14.21
CA LEU A 237 -19.33 -6.57 14.40
C LEU A 237 -19.00 -6.30 15.88
N VAL A 238 -19.88 -6.69 16.81
CA VAL A 238 -19.74 -6.43 18.26
C VAL A 238 -19.71 -7.76 19.00
N ARG A 239 -18.56 -8.13 19.54
CA ARG A 239 -18.36 -9.44 20.21
C ARG A 239 -17.90 -9.37 21.66
N ASP A 240 -17.45 -8.19 22.13
CA ASP A 240 -16.99 -8.04 23.52
C ASP A 240 -18.20 -8.00 24.48
N SER A 241 -18.36 -9.08 25.23
CA SER A 241 -19.45 -9.25 26.20
C SER A 241 -19.44 -8.21 27.33
N ARG A 242 -18.31 -7.53 27.57
CA ARG A 242 -18.20 -6.44 28.55
C ARG A 242 -18.67 -5.10 27.97
N ARG A 243 -18.83 -5.01 26.65
CA ARG A 243 -19.26 -3.82 25.91
C ARG A 243 -20.42 -4.13 24.96
N PRO A 244 -21.54 -4.69 25.46
CA PRO A 244 -22.66 -5.04 24.61
C PRO A 244 -23.27 -3.78 23.99
N LYS A 245 -23.62 -3.86 22.70
CA LYS A 245 -24.41 -2.85 22.00
C LYS A 245 -25.77 -3.46 21.62
N PRO A 246 -26.89 -2.73 21.77
CA PRO A 246 -28.21 -3.26 21.40
C PRO A 246 -28.23 -3.72 19.93
N GLY A 247 -28.56 -4.99 19.71
CA GLY A 247 -28.55 -5.62 18.38
C GLY A 247 -27.16 -5.88 17.80
N GLY A 248 -26.09 -5.80 18.61
CA GLY A 248 -24.71 -6.01 18.17
C GLY A 248 -24.36 -7.46 17.81
N ASP A 249 -25.22 -8.40 18.21
CA ASP A 249 -25.15 -9.83 17.86
C ASP A 249 -25.63 -10.12 16.43
N ILE A 250 -26.36 -9.19 15.79
CA ILE A 250 -26.78 -9.34 14.40
C ILE A 250 -25.58 -9.51 13.46
N THR A 251 -25.70 -10.45 12.53
CA THR A 251 -24.73 -10.61 11.45
C THR A 251 -24.74 -9.37 10.54
N LEU A 252 -23.61 -9.06 9.91
CA LEU A 252 -23.49 -7.96 8.95
C LEU A 252 -24.52 -8.08 7.82
N GLY A 253 -24.70 -9.28 7.26
CA GLY A 253 -25.62 -9.54 6.17
C GLY A 253 -27.07 -9.18 6.52
N GLU A 254 -27.56 -9.65 7.65
CA GLU A 254 -28.91 -9.34 8.12
C GLU A 254 -29.10 -7.87 8.51
N LEU A 255 -28.07 -7.21 9.05
CA LEU A 255 -28.10 -5.77 9.30
C LEU A 255 -28.28 -5.00 7.99
N LEU A 256 -27.52 -5.34 6.95
CA LEU A 256 -27.61 -4.67 5.64
C LEU A 256 -28.96 -4.92 4.96
N LYS A 257 -29.49 -6.16 5.00
CA LYS A 257 -30.85 -6.46 4.51
C LYS A 257 -31.91 -5.63 5.23
N LYS A 258 -31.82 -5.55 6.56
CA LYS A 258 -32.73 -4.74 7.38
C LYS A 258 -32.68 -3.28 6.95
N LYS A 259 -31.49 -2.68 6.86
CA LYS A 259 -31.33 -1.28 6.45
C LYS A 259 -31.87 -1.03 5.04
N ALA A 260 -31.63 -1.95 4.11
CA ALA A 260 -32.19 -1.85 2.76
C ALA A 260 -33.73 -1.86 2.78
N SER A 261 -34.34 -2.80 3.52
CA SER A 261 -35.80 -2.91 3.69
C SER A 261 -36.47 -1.70 4.37
N GLU A 262 -35.69 -0.93 5.14
CA GLU A 262 -36.13 0.35 5.74
C GLU A 262 -36.06 1.52 4.74
N GLY A 263 -35.60 1.29 3.51
CA GLY A 263 -35.49 2.28 2.44
C GLY A 263 -34.09 2.89 2.25
N VAL A 264 -33.08 2.42 2.98
CA VAL A 264 -31.69 2.90 2.81
C VAL A 264 -31.08 2.31 1.53
N ARG A 265 -30.43 3.12 0.71
CA ARG A 265 -29.74 2.64 -0.49
C ARG A 265 -28.46 1.90 -0.12
N VAL A 266 -28.49 0.57 -0.13
CA VAL A 266 -27.31 -0.27 0.13
C VAL A 266 -26.69 -0.75 -1.18
N LEU A 267 -25.48 -0.27 -1.48
CA LEU A 267 -24.70 -0.62 -2.68
C LEU A 267 -23.36 -1.23 -2.30
N MET A 268 -22.98 -2.33 -2.91
CA MET A 268 -21.72 -3.01 -2.62
C MET A 268 -20.94 -3.33 -3.89
N LEU A 269 -19.64 -3.05 -3.88
CA LEU A 269 -18.67 -3.46 -4.89
C LEU A 269 -17.65 -4.39 -4.23
N VAL A 270 -17.90 -5.70 -4.31
CA VAL A 270 -17.01 -6.74 -3.78
C VAL A 270 -16.13 -7.24 -4.92
N TRP A 271 -14.85 -7.47 -4.71
CA TRP A 271 -13.98 -8.01 -5.76
C TRP A 271 -14.49 -9.36 -6.27
N ASP A 272 -14.49 -9.55 -7.60
CA ASP A 272 -14.86 -10.79 -8.29
C ASP A 272 -13.60 -11.66 -8.48
N ASP A 273 -13.43 -12.70 -7.66
CA ASP A 273 -12.37 -13.69 -7.84
C ASP A 273 -12.72 -14.62 -9.02
N ARG A 274 -12.54 -14.10 -10.24
CA ARG A 274 -12.91 -14.77 -11.50
C ARG A 274 -12.13 -16.05 -11.78
N THR A 275 -11.00 -16.24 -11.11
CA THR A 275 -10.03 -17.26 -11.46
C THR A 275 -9.14 -17.56 -10.27
N SER A 276 -9.66 -18.13 -9.19
CA SER A 276 -8.76 -18.55 -8.11
C SER A 276 -7.65 -19.42 -8.71
N VAL A 277 -6.46 -18.85 -8.89
CA VAL A 277 -5.35 -19.54 -9.58
C VAL A 277 -5.13 -20.76 -8.70
N PRO A 278 -5.25 -21.99 -9.23
CA PRO A 278 -5.22 -23.17 -8.38
C PRO A 278 -3.95 -23.21 -7.52
N LEU A 279 -2.88 -22.55 -7.95
CA LEU A 279 -1.66 -22.36 -7.18
C LEU A 279 -1.82 -21.35 -6.03
N LEU A 280 -2.19 -20.09 -6.27
CA LEU A 280 -2.31 -19.06 -5.22
C LEU A 280 -3.39 -19.38 -4.18
N LYS A 281 -4.50 -20.01 -4.59
CA LYS A 281 -5.54 -20.47 -3.66
C LYS A 281 -5.08 -21.68 -2.84
N LYS A 282 -4.33 -22.63 -3.44
CA LYS A 282 -3.71 -23.74 -2.68
C LYS A 282 -2.63 -23.24 -1.72
N ASP A 283 -1.95 -22.16 -2.06
CA ASP A 283 -0.92 -21.53 -1.25
C ASP A 283 -1.50 -20.70 -0.09
N GLY A 284 -2.82 -20.49 -0.05
CA GLY A 284 -3.54 -19.80 1.04
C GLY A 284 -3.66 -18.29 0.89
N LEU A 285 -3.24 -17.71 -0.24
CA LEU A 285 -3.16 -16.26 -0.47
C LEU A 285 -4.47 -15.58 -0.91
N MET A 286 -5.54 -16.36 -1.17
CA MET A 286 -6.80 -15.88 -1.77
C MET A 286 -8.03 -16.58 -1.15
N ALA A 287 -8.31 -16.29 0.13
CA ALA A 287 -9.51 -16.75 0.83
C ALA A 287 -10.59 -15.65 0.84
N THR A 288 -11.43 -15.60 -0.22
CA THR A 288 -12.56 -14.65 -0.34
C THR A 288 -13.92 -15.36 -0.26
N HIS A 289 -14.95 -14.59 0.10
CA HIS A 289 -16.36 -15.02 0.21
C HIS A 289 -17.28 -14.26 -0.76
N ASP A 290 -16.74 -13.82 -1.91
CA ASP A 290 -17.39 -12.90 -2.82
C ASP A 290 -18.64 -13.49 -3.48
N GLN A 291 -18.56 -14.70 -4.08
CA GLN A 291 -19.75 -15.32 -4.68
C GLN A 291 -20.81 -15.70 -3.64
N GLU A 292 -20.40 -16.18 -2.46
CA GLU A 292 -21.31 -16.49 -1.35
C GLU A 292 -22.07 -15.23 -0.88
N THR A 293 -21.38 -14.10 -0.82
CA THR A 293 -21.97 -12.80 -0.45
C THR A 293 -22.94 -12.28 -1.51
N GLU A 294 -22.62 -12.39 -2.80
CA GLU A 294 -23.56 -12.01 -3.86
C GLU A 294 -24.82 -12.87 -3.81
N GLU A 295 -24.67 -14.18 -3.62
CA GLU A 295 -25.79 -15.10 -3.53
C GLU A 295 -26.67 -14.82 -2.30
N PHE A 296 -26.07 -14.50 -1.15
CA PHE A 296 -26.80 -14.13 0.07
C PHE A 296 -27.70 -12.89 -0.12
N PHE A 297 -27.28 -11.92 -0.91
CA PHE A 297 -28.05 -10.70 -1.20
C PHE A 297 -28.96 -10.82 -2.43
N ARG A 298 -28.85 -11.91 -3.19
CA ARG A 298 -29.66 -12.11 -4.40
C ARG A 298 -31.15 -12.12 -4.06
N GLY A 299 -31.92 -11.28 -4.76
CA GLY A 299 -33.36 -11.15 -4.53
C GLY A 299 -33.76 -10.29 -3.33
N THR A 300 -32.79 -9.68 -2.64
CA THR A 300 -33.02 -8.68 -1.60
C THR A 300 -32.96 -7.25 -2.16
N GLU A 301 -33.16 -6.24 -1.30
CA GLU A 301 -33.01 -4.82 -1.66
C GLU A 301 -31.56 -4.32 -1.57
N VAL A 302 -30.63 -5.15 -1.09
CA VAL A 302 -29.18 -4.87 -1.12
C VAL A 302 -28.66 -5.13 -2.54
N ASN A 303 -27.94 -4.16 -3.11
CA ASN A 303 -27.39 -4.27 -4.46
C ASN A 303 -25.89 -4.61 -4.37
N CYS A 304 -25.60 -5.91 -4.32
CA CYS A 304 -24.23 -6.42 -4.33
C CYS A 304 -23.76 -6.72 -5.76
N VAL A 305 -22.61 -6.17 -6.14
CA VAL A 305 -22.02 -6.36 -7.47
C VAL A 305 -20.62 -6.95 -7.30
N LEU A 306 -20.40 -8.09 -7.96
CA LEU A 306 -19.07 -8.67 -8.16
C LEU A 306 -18.31 -7.82 -9.18
N CYS A 307 -17.21 -7.24 -8.73
CA CYS A 307 -16.45 -6.22 -9.42
C CYS A 307 -15.10 -6.81 -9.85
N PRO A 308 -14.87 -7.06 -11.15
CA PRO A 308 -13.60 -7.61 -11.61
C PRO A 308 -12.51 -6.56 -11.73
N ARG A 309 -11.26 -7.01 -11.62
CA ARG A 309 -10.12 -6.17 -11.91
C ARG A 309 -9.34 -6.71 -13.09
N ASN A 310 -9.31 -5.93 -14.17
CA ASN A 310 -8.42 -6.17 -15.30
C ASN A 310 -7.23 -5.20 -15.17
N PRO A 311 -5.97 -5.67 -15.21
CA PRO A 311 -4.82 -4.79 -15.24
C PRO A 311 -4.71 -4.04 -16.56
N ASP A 312 -3.98 -2.92 -16.52
CA ASP A 312 -3.70 -2.12 -17.71
C ASP A 312 -2.55 -2.68 -18.57
N ASP A 313 -1.53 -3.33 -17.96
CA ASP A 313 -0.38 -3.90 -18.68
C ASP A 313 0.04 -5.26 -18.07
N GLY A 314 -0.43 -6.36 -18.65
CA GLY A 314 -0.13 -7.72 -18.20
C GLY A 314 1.10 -8.36 -18.87
N GLY A 315 1.78 -7.67 -19.80
CA GLY A 315 2.92 -8.21 -20.55
C GLY A 315 2.56 -8.69 -21.97
N SER A 316 3.13 -9.84 -22.38
CA SER A 316 2.86 -10.45 -23.70
C SER A 316 1.48 -11.12 -23.73
N ILE A 317 0.85 -11.33 -24.90
CA ILE A 317 -0.51 -11.93 -25.01
C ILE A 317 -0.69 -13.23 -24.19
N VAL A 318 0.34 -14.09 -24.15
CA VAL A 318 0.30 -15.34 -23.37
C VAL A 318 0.31 -15.06 -21.86
N GLN A 319 1.10 -14.08 -21.43
CA GLN A 319 1.14 -13.59 -20.06
C GLN A 319 -0.14 -12.83 -19.68
N ASP A 320 -0.68 -12.01 -20.59
CA ASP A 320 -1.93 -11.28 -20.42
C ASP A 320 -3.11 -12.22 -20.13
N LEU A 321 -3.18 -13.39 -20.80
CA LEU A 321 -4.26 -14.35 -20.58
C LEU A 321 -4.20 -15.01 -19.19
N GLU A 322 -3.00 -15.28 -18.69
CA GLU A 322 -2.79 -15.81 -17.34
C GLU A 322 -2.95 -14.70 -16.27
N ILE A 323 -2.57 -13.45 -16.56
CA ILE A 323 -2.51 -12.31 -15.62
C ILE A 323 -3.78 -11.47 -15.55
N SER A 324 -4.61 -11.46 -16.59
CA SER A 324 -5.82 -10.63 -16.69
C SER A 324 -6.83 -10.84 -15.56
N THR A 325 -6.67 -11.90 -14.79
CA THR A 325 -7.59 -12.31 -13.73
C THR A 325 -6.94 -12.37 -12.34
N MET A 326 -5.69 -11.89 -12.20
CA MET A 326 -4.87 -12.05 -10.98
C MET A 326 -4.71 -10.77 -10.14
N PHE A 327 -5.17 -9.61 -10.62
CA PHE A 327 -5.21 -8.37 -9.84
C PHE A 327 -6.57 -8.19 -9.19
N THR A 328 -6.62 -7.39 -8.12
CA THR A 328 -7.79 -7.30 -7.25
C THR A 328 -8.28 -5.87 -7.08
N HIS A 329 -9.56 -5.76 -6.70
CA HIS A 329 -10.05 -4.53 -6.09
C HIS A 329 -9.81 -4.59 -4.59
N HIS A 330 -8.76 -3.94 -4.12
CA HIS A 330 -8.27 -4.09 -2.76
C HIS A 330 -8.72 -2.97 -1.79
N GLN A 331 -9.53 -2.02 -2.27
CA GLN A 331 -10.11 -0.94 -1.47
C GLN A 331 -11.10 -1.47 -0.42
N LYS A 332 -10.86 -1.18 0.87
CA LYS A 332 -11.80 -1.40 1.97
C LYS A 332 -12.48 -0.09 2.35
N ILE A 333 -13.75 0.07 1.99
CA ILE A 333 -14.50 1.33 2.15
C ILE A 333 -15.86 1.05 2.77
N LEU A 334 -16.26 1.89 3.72
CA LEU A 334 -17.65 2.11 4.09
C LEU A 334 -17.97 3.60 3.96
N VAL A 335 -19.07 3.96 3.31
CA VAL A 335 -19.61 5.32 3.27
C VAL A 335 -21.07 5.30 3.73
N VAL A 336 -21.40 6.16 4.68
CA VAL A 336 -22.78 6.32 5.16
C VAL A 336 -23.16 7.78 5.29
N ASP A 337 -24.46 8.07 5.25
CA ASP A 337 -24.99 9.29 5.82
C ASP A 337 -25.15 9.17 7.35
N SER A 338 -24.78 10.22 8.07
CA SER A 338 -24.80 10.27 9.54
C SER A 338 -25.36 11.59 10.03
N GLU A 339 -25.82 11.62 11.28
CA GLU A 339 -26.32 12.83 11.93
C GLU A 339 -25.23 13.90 12.07
N LEU A 340 -25.64 15.17 12.13
CA LEU A 340 -24.71 16.25 12.44
C LEU A 340 -24.19 16.15 13.89
N PRO A 341 -22.93 16.55 14.16
CA PRO A 341 -22.35 16.46 15.50
C PRO A 341 -23.13 17.21 16.59
N SER A 342 -23.89 18.26 16.23
CA SER A 342 -24.68 19.05 17.18
C SER A 342 -25.98 18.38 17.62
N GLY A 343 -26.49 17.36 16.90
CA GLY A 343 -27.76 16.67 17.22
C GLY A 343 -29.04 17.53 17.14
N GLU A 344 -28.92 18.83 16.88
CA GLU A 344 -30.03 19.80 16.93
C GLU A 344 -30.80 19.96 15.60
N SER A 345 -30.36 19.28 14.53
CA SER A 345 -30.93 19.42 13.19
C SER A 345 -31.29 18.06 12.60
N GLU A 346 -32.41 18.00 11.85
CA GLU A 346 -32.76 16.84 11.02
C GLU A 346 -31.79 16.62 9.85
N LYS A 347 -30.83 17.54 9.65
CA LYS A 347 -29.81 17.43 8.63
C LYS A 347 -28.77 16.35 8.94
N ARG A 348 -28.19 15.84 7.86
CA ARG A 348 -27.22 14.74 7.84
C ARG A 348 -25.98 15.15 7.06
N ARG A 349 -24.91 14.38 7.20
CA ARG A 349 -23.59 14.56 6.56
C ARG A 349 -23.05 13.22 6.11
N ILE A 350 -21.99 13.23 5.31
CA ILE A 350 -21.30 11.99 4.93
C ILE A 350 -20.19 11.67 5.94
N VAL A 351 -20.07 10.38 6.25
CA VAL A 351 -18.98 9.79 7.04
C VAL A 351 -18.43 8.61 6.24
N SER A 352 -17.10 8.46 6.24
CA SER A 352 -16.44 7.40 5.48
C SER A 352 -15.38 6.69 6.30
N PHE A 353 -15.09 5.45 5.96
CA PHE A 353 -14.06 4.62 6.58
C PHE A 353 -13.13 4.10 5.51
N VAL A 354 -11.82 4.12 5.77
CA VAL A 354 -10.76 3.58 4.92
C VAL A 354 -9.64 3.01 5.78
N GLY A 355 -8.99 1.93 5.32
CA GLY A 355 -7.88 1.30 6.03
C GLY A 355 -7.59 -0.11 5.51
N GLY A 356 -6.96 -0.94 6.35
CA GLY A 356 -6.61 -2.33 6.03
C GLY A 356 -7.70 -3.36 6.33
N ILE A 357 -8.63 -3.04 7.23
CA ILE A 357 -9.65 -3.99 7.73
C ILE A 357 -10.83 -4.14 6.75
N ASP A 358 -10.96 -5.31 6.13
CA ASP A 358 -12.17 -5.76 5.42
C ASP A 358 -13.27 -6.20 6.41
N LEU A 359 -14.53 -6.18 5.96
CA LEU A 359 -15.66 -6.70 6.73
C LEU A 359 -15.86 -8.20 6.46
N CYS A 360 -14.85 -9.01 6.81
CA CYS A 360 -14.89 -10.46 6.65
C CYS A 360 -14.31 -11.20 7.87
N ASP A 361 -14.30 -12.53 7.78
CA ASP A 361 -13.76 -13.48 8.75
C ASP A 361 -12.28 -13.23 9.08
N GLY A 362 -11.86 -13.60 10.28
CA GLY A 362 -10.50 -13.50 10.80
C GLY A 362 -10.06 -12.10 11.27
N ARG A 363 -10.74 -11.03 10.80
CA ARG A 363 -10.35 -9.62 11.02
C ARG A 363 -10.73 -9.07 12.39
N TYR A 364 -11.72 -9.67 13.07
CA TYR A 364 -12.03 -9.27 14.44
C TYR A 364 -10.87 -9.65 15.35
N ASP A 365 -10.21 -8.67 15.93
CA ASP A 365 -9.22 -8.89 16.98
C ASP A 365 -9.12 -7.69 17.90
N THR A 366 -8.32 -7.84 18.95
CA THR A 366 -7.95 -6.80 19.90
C THR A 366 -6.44 -6.79 20.09
N PRO A 367 -5.88 -5.72 20.68
CA PRO A 367 -4.44 -5.64 20.99
C PRO A 367 -3.88 -6.77 21.88
N PHE A 368 -4.72 -7.64 22.45
CA PHE A 368 -4.28 -8.84 23.16
C PHE A 368 -3.83 -9.98 22.23
N HIS A 369 -4.34 -10.03 21.00
CA HIS A 369 -3.95 -10.98 19.96
C HIS A 369 -3.78 -12.42 20.44
N SER A 370 -4.81 -12.91 21.12
CA SER A 370 -4.83 -14.24 21.73
C SER A 370 -4.68 -15.33 20.69
N LEU A 371 -3.85 -16.34 20.98
CA LEU A 371 -3.65 -17.51 20.13
C LEU A 371 -4.66 -18.61 20.45
N PHE A 372 -4.98 -18.77 21.73
CA PHE A 372 -5.77 -19.90 22.23
C PHE A 372 -6.93 -19.53 23.14
N ARG A 373 -6.86 -18.39 23.84
CA ARG A 373 -7.77 -18.02 24.95
C ARG A 373 -9.10 -17.41 24.51
N THR A 374 -9.29 -17.25 23.22
CA THR A 374 -10.52 -16.68 22.63
C THR A 374 -11.25 -17.68 21.72
N LEU A 375 -10.73 -18.90 21.62
CA LEU A 375 -11.25 -19.98 20.76
C LEU A 375 -12.60 -20.54 21.22
N ASP A 376 -13.00 -20.27 22.46
CA ASP A 376 -14.32 -20.60 23.03
C ASP A 376 -15.21 -19.36 23.23
N THR A 377 -14.76 -18.19 22.76
CA THR A 377 -15.49 -16.92 22.87
C THR A 377 -15.57 -16.21 21.52
N ALA A 378 -14.89 -15.08 21.33
CA ALA A 378 -15.07 -14.20 20.18
C ALA A 378 -14.62 -14.81 18.84
N HIS A 379 -13.80 -15.86 18.87
CA HIS A 379 -13.23 -16.52 17.69
C HIS A 379 -13.70 -17.97 17.52
N HIS A 380 -14.69 -18.43 18.30
CA HIS A 380 -15.19 -19.81 18.18
C HIS A 380 -15.77 -20.08 16.79
N ASP A 381 -16.59 -19.15 16.31
CA ASP A 381 -17.24 -19.18 14.99
C ASP A 381 -16.48 -18.34 13.94
N ASP A 382 -15.26 -17.88 14.28
CA ASP A 382 -14.42 -17.02 13.43
C ASP A 382 -12.93 -17.41 13.57
N PHE A 383 -12.67 -18.71 13.47
CA PHE A 383 -11.32 -19.27 13.53
C PHE A 383 -10.63 -19.11 12.17
N HIS A 384 -9.59 -18.29 12.14
CA HIS A 384 -8.77 -18.02 10.96
C HIS A 384 -7.34 -18.52 11.16
N GLN A 385 -6.86 -19.39 10.27
CA GLN A 385 -5.49 -19.92 10.27
C GLN A 385 -5.15 -20.54 8.90
N PRO A 386 -4.75 -19.72 7.90
CA PRO A 386 -4.48 -20.19 6.54
C PRO A 386 -3.05 -20.74 6.34
N ASN A 387 -2.17 -20.61 7.34
CA ASN A 387 -0.77 -21.01 7.22
C ASN A 387 -0.57 -22.53 7.36
N PHE A 388 -1.58 -23.26 7.84
CA PHE A 388 -1.52 -24.70 8.02
C PHE A 388 -2.56 -25.43 7.18
N GLY A 389 -2.13 -26.47 6.47
CA GLY A 389 -3.04 -27.38 5.78
C GLY A 389 -4.01 -28.05 6.77
N GLY A 390 -5.31 -27.86 6.57
CA GLY A 390 -6.35 -28.51 7.37
C GLY A 390 -6.50 -27.97 8.80
N ALA A 391 -6.12 -26.69 9.02
CA ALA A 391 -6.43 -25.95 10.24
C ALA A 391 -7.94 -25.88 10.48
N ALA A 392 -8.37 -26.07 11.73
CA ALA A 392 -9.77 -25.98 12.10
C ALA A 392 -9.90 -25.76 13.61
N ILE A 393 -10.95 -25.05 14.03
CA ILE A 393 -11.26 -24.86 15.45
C ILE A 393 -11.33 -26.19 16.21
N THR A 394 -11.84 -27.26 15.59
CA THR A 394 -11.94 -28.60 16.17
C THR A 394 -10.61 -29.28 16.44
N LYS A 395 -9.52 -28.81 15.82
CA LYS A 395 -8.13 -29.24 16.07
C LYS A 395 -7.36 -28.27 16.98
N GLY A 396 -7.96 -27.15 17.36
CA GLY A 396 -7.42 -26.17 18.30
C GLY A 396 -6.54 -25.10 17.64
N GLY A 397 -5.96 -24.25 18.48
CA GLY A 397 -5.08 -23.17 18.03
C GLY A 397 -3.67 -23.64 17.62
N PRO A 398 -2.77 -22.68 17.33
CA PRO A 398 -3.01 -21.24 17.41
C PRO A 398 -3.91 -20.76 16.26
N ARG A 399 -4.90 -19.89 16.53
CA ARG A 399 -5.43 -19.02 15.46
C ARG A 399 -4.32 -18.08 14.99
N GLU A 400 -4.48 -17.48 13.83
CA GLU A 400 -3.65 -16.35 13.41
C GLU A 400 -4.29 -15.04 13.91
N PRO A 401 -3.71 -14.35 14.91
CA PRO A 401 -4.17 -13.03 15.31
C PRO A 401 -3.99 -12.00 14.21
N TRP A 402 -4.81 -10.96 14.19
CA TRP A 402 -4.90 -9.99 13.11
C TRP A 402 -4.63 -8.58 13.63
N HIS A 403 -3.39 -8.11 13.47
CA HIS A 403 -3.00 -6.72 13.77
C HIS A 403 -3.22 -5.85 12.54
N ASP A 404 -4.07 -4.83 12.66
CA ASP A 404 -4.43 -3.97 11.53
C ASP A 404 -4.86 -2.57 11.94
N ILE A 405 -4.89 -1.65 10.98
CA ILE A 405 -5.14 -0.23 11.18
C ILE A 405 -6.23 0.24 10.25
N HIS A 406 -7.18 1.01 10.80
CA HIS A 406 -8.28 1.60 10.04
C HIS A 406 -8.51 3.05 10.45
N SER A 407 -9.33 3.78 9.69
CA SER A 407 -9.68 5.16 10.02
C SER A 407 -11.12 5.51 9.68
N ARG A 408 -11.73 6.40 10.49
CA ARG A 408 -12.97 7.12 10.14
C ARG A 408 -12.64 8.55 9.76
N LEU A 409 -13.25 8.99 8.68
CA LEU A 409 -13.07 10.29 8.05
C LEU A 409 -14.36 11.09 8.10
N GLU A 410 -14.27 12.30 8.63
CA GLU A 410 -15.38 13.22 8.80
C GLU A 410 -15.01 14.61 8.27
N GLY A 411 -16.01 15.36 7.80
CA GLY A 411 -15.80 16.63 7.10
C GLY A 411 -15.63 16.43 5.59
N PRO A 412 -15.14 17.43 4.83
CA PRO A 412 -15.20 17.41 3.36
C PRO A 412 -14.51 16.19 2.72
N ILE A 413 -13.50 15.62 3.39
CA ILE A 413 -12.80 14.42 2.94
C ILE A 413 -13.71 13.18 2.79
N ALA A 414 -14.78 13.06 3.57
CA ALA A 414 -15.71 11.93 3.47
C ALA A 414 -16.42 11.90 2.11
N TRP A 415 -16.66 13.07 1.51
CA TRP A 415 -17.22 13.16 0.16
C TRP A 415 -16.23 12.75 -0.92
N ASP A 416 -14.92 12.88 -0.71
CA ASP A 416 -13.93 12.40 -1.68
C ASP A 416 -13.93 10.86 -1.76
N VAL A 417 -14.12 10.18 -0.61
CA VAL A 417 -14.28 8.72 -0.56
C VAL A 417 -15.59 8.28 -1.21
N LEU A 418 -16.68 9.00 -0.94
CA LEU A 418 -17.96 8.81 -1.63
C LEU A 418 -17.79 8.96 -3.15
N PHE A 419 -17.11 10.01 -3.59
CA PHE A 419 -16.89 10.26 -5.01
C PHE A 419 -16.07 9.13 -5.65
N ASN A 420 -15.05 8.60 -4.98
CA ASN A 420 -14.35 7.40 -5.43
C ASN A 420 -15.30 6.21 -5.65
N PHE A 421 -16.20 5.94 -4.68
CA PHE A 421 -17.20 4.88 -4.83
C PHE A 421 -18.11 5.14 -6.05
N GLU A 422 -18.61 6.37 -6.21
CA GLU A 422 -19.46 6.73 -7.34
C GLU A 422 -18.75 6.58 -8.70
N GLN A 423 -17.48 6.96 -8.78
CA GLN A 423 -16.67 6.78 -10.00
C GLN A 423 -16.56 5.30 -10.37
N ARG A 424 -16.34 4.43 -9.39
CA ARG A 424 -16.27 2.98 -9.59
C ARG A 424 -17.63 2.39 -9.93
N TRP A 425 -18.69 2.80 -9.24
CA TRP A 425 -20.05 2.33 -9.51
C TRP A 425 -20.50 2.68 -10.92
N ARG A 426 -20.25 3.91 -11.39
CA ARG A 426 -20.56 4.32 -12.77
C ARG A 426 -19.78 3.51 -13.81
N LYS A 427 -18.58 3.03 -13.48
CA LYS A 427 -17.75 2.23 -14.38
C LYS A 427 -18.11 0.74 -14.36
N GLN A 428 -18.41 0.18 -13.19
CA GLN A 428 -18.47 -1.28 -12.96
C GLN A 428 -19.69 -1.76 -12.14
N GLY A 429 -20.50 -0.86 -11.57
CA GLY A 429 -21.66 -1.19 -10.73
C GLY A 429 -22.94 -1.58 -11.48
N GLY A 430 -22.95 -1.44 -12.81
CA GLY A 430 -24.06 -1.87 -13.66
C GLY A 430 -25.24 -0.90 -13.69
N LYS A 431 -26.13 -0.94 -12.69
CA LYS A 431 -27.39 -0.14 -12.69
C LYS A 431 -27.16 1.28 -12.19
N ASP A 432 -27.92 2.25 -12.71
CA ASP A 432 -27.90 3.62 -12.19
C ASP A 432 -28.70 3.72 -10.88
N LEU A 433 -28.02 3.43 -9.77
CA LEU A 433 -28.60 3.33 -8.42
C LEU A 433 -27.89 4.24 -7.41
N LEU A 434 -27.05 5.16 -7.86
CA LEU A 434 -26.45 6.12 -6.95
C LEU A 434 -27.53 7.09 -6.46
N VAL A 435 -27.51 7.38 -5.16
CA VAL A 435 -28.35 8.43 -4.56
C VAL A 435 -28.00 9.78 -5.20
N PRO A 436 -28.95 10.48 -5.82
CA PRO A 436 -28.71 11.79 -6.41
C PRO A 436 -28.61 12.84 -5.29
N LEU A 437 -27.40 13.08 -4.76
CA LEU A 437 -27.20 13.97 -3.61
C LEU A 437 -27.72 15.41 -3.83
N ARG A 438 -27.82 15.86 -5.08
CA ARG A 438 -28.43 17.17 -5.43
C ARG A 438 -29.91 17.25 -5.04
N ASP A 439 -30.63 16.14 -5.12
CA ASP A 439 -32.04 16.06 -4.77
C ASP A 439 -32.24 16.00 -3.24
N LEU A 440 -31.15 15.80 -2.48
CA LEU A 440 -31.14 15.73 -1.02
C LEU A 440 -30.40 16.90 -0.37
N GLU A 441 -30.14 18.02 -1.07
CA GLU A 441 -29.37 19.17 -0.52
C GLU A 441 -29.99 19.79 0.75
N ASP A 442 -31.30 19.68 0.92
CA ASP A 442 -32.01 20.14 2.13
C ASP A 442 -31.83 19.18 3.32
N VAL A 443 -31.47 17.92 3.06
CA VAL A 443 -31.34 16.84 4.06
C VAL A 443 -29.87 16.54 4.35
N ILE A 444 -29.06 16.25 3.32
CA ILE A 444 -27.63 15.99 3.41
C ILE A 444 -26.89 17.29 3.07
N ILE A 445 -26.14 17.82 4.03
CA ILE A 445 -25.38 19.06 3.81
C ILE A 445 -24.31 18.88 2.71
N PRO A 446 -23.93 19.95 1.99
CA PRO A 446 -22.77 19.89 1.10
C PRO A 446 -21.48 19.57 1.87
N PRO A 447 -20.38 19.22 1.18
CA PRO A 447 -19.10 18.96 1.82
C PRO A 447 -18.68 20.12 2.74
N SER A 448 -18.76 19.90 4.05
CA SER A 448 -18.65 20.95 5.07
C SER A 448 -17.71 20.54 6.20
N PRO A 449 -16.96 21.49 6.79
CA PRO A 449 -16.17 21.26 8.00
C PRO A 449 -17.01 20.70 9.16
N VAL A 450 -16.41 19.81 9.95
CA VAL A 450 -16.98 19.30 11.21
C VAL A 450 -16.35 19.92 12.45
N THR A 451 -15.31 20.73 12.27
CA THR A 451 -14.62 21.49 13.31
C THR A 451 -14.52 22.96 12.90
N TYR A 452 -14.43 23.87 13.87
CA TYR A 452 -14.08 25.25 13.59
C TYR A 452 -12.61 25.38 13.13
N PRO A 453 -12.24 26.40 12.33
CA PRO A 453 -10.87 26.57 11.86
C PRO A 453 -9.82 26.73 12.98
N ASP A 454 -10.20 27.27 14.13
CA ASP A 454 -9.39 27.50 15.33
C ASP A 454 -9.45 26.36 16.36
N ASP A 455 -10.23 25.31 16.07
CA ASP A 455 -10.24 24.08 16.86
C ASP A 455 -8.89 23.38 16.75
N ARG A 456 -8.22 23.18 17.89
CA ARG A 456 -6.91 22.54 17.95
C ARG A 456 -6.94 21.09 17.50
N GLU A 457 -8.09 20.43 17.65
CA GLU A 457 -8.29 19.03 17.25
C GLU A 457 -8.68 18.88 15.78
N THR A 458 -8.75 19.97 15.01
CA THR A 458 -9.03 19.91 13.56
C THR A 458 -7.96 19.13 12.81
N TRP A 459 -8.35 18.58 11.66
CA TRP A 459 -7.46 17.86 10.76
C TRP A 459 -7.47 18.46 9.36
N ASN A 460 -6.30 18.42 8.73
CA ASN A 460 -6.17 18.53 7.29
C ASN A 460 -5.91 17.14 6.73
N VAL A 461 -6.71 16.73 5.74
CA VAL A 461 -6.69 15.36 5.20
C VAL A 461 -6.73 15.41 3.68
N GLN A 462 -6.00 14.53 3.03
CA GLN A 462 -6.00 14.37 1.58
C GLN A 462 -6.21 12.90 1.22
N LEU A 463 -7.03 12.65 0.20
CA LEU A 463 -7.30 11.30 -0.30
C LEU A 463 -6.33 10.96 -1.43
N PHE A 464 -5.85 9.72 -1.44
CA PHE A 464 -4.92 9.19 -2.42
C PHE A 464 -5.42 7.83 -2.91
N ARG A 465 -5.09 7.48 -4.15
CA ARG A 465 -5.47 6.19 -4.76
C ARG A 465 -4.36 5.58 -5.61
N SER A 466 -4.51 4.28 -5.80
CA SER A 466 -3.98 3.55 -6.96
C SER A 466 -5.19 3.05 -7.72
N ILE A 467 -5.51 3.62 -8.88
CA ILE A 467 -6.66 3.21 -9.69
C ILE A 467 -6.50 3.74 -11.12
N ASP A 468 -7.08 3.08 -12.11
CA ASP A 468 -7.04 3.53 -13.51
C ASP A 468 -8.43 3.79 -14.11
N GLY A 469 -8.45 4.32 -15.33
CA GLY A 469 -9.66 4.58 -16.11
C GLY A 469 -10.45 3.31 -16.49
N GLY A 470 -9.88 2.13 -16.31
CA GLY A 470 -10.55 0.85 -16.45
C GLY A 470 -11.49 0.55 -15.26
N ALA A 471 -11.14 1.07 -14.08
CA ALA A 471 -11.88 0.88 -12.83
C ALA A 471 -12.69 2.10 -12.38
N ALA A 472 -12.33 3.31 -12.81
CA ALA A 472 -12.99 4.55 -12.41
C ALA A 472 -13.42 5.41 -13.61
N PHE A 473 -14.67 5.88 -13.58
CA PHE A 473 -15.21 6.82 -14.56
C PHE A 473 -14.81 8.27 -14.22
N GLY A 474 -14.71 9.13 -15.24
CA GLY A 474 -14.64 10.59 -15.05
C GLY A 474 -13.25 11.15 -14.76
N PHE A 475 -12.19 10.45 -15.16
CA PHE A 475 -10.85 11.05 -15.22
C PHE A 475 -10.74 12.06 -16.38
N PRO A 476 -9.88 13.09 -16.26
CA PRO A 476 -9.57 13.97 -17.38
C PRO A 476 -9.03 13.21 -18.59
N GLU A 477 -9.50 13.57 -19.77
CA GLU A 477 -9.11 12.91 -21.02
C GLU A 477 -7.91 13.60 -21.71
N THR A 478 -7.71 14.89 -21.45
CA THR A 478 -6.61 15.64 -22.07
C THR A 478 -5.30 15.44 -21.30
N PRO A 479 -4.15 15.31 -21.99
CA PRO A 479 -2.86 15.11 -21.33
C PRO A 479 -2.46 16.22 -20.38
N GLU A 480 -2.82 17.47 -20.71
CA GLU A 480 -2.53 18.65 -19.88
C GLU A 480 -3.30 18.59 -18.55
N GLU A 481 -4.60 18.29 -18.60
CA GLU A 481 -5.42 18.19 -17.40
C GLU A 481 -5.02 16.99 -16.55
N ALA A 482 -4.72 15.85 -17.18
CA ALA A 482 -4.20 14.65 -16.52
C ALA A 482 -2.88 14.95 -15.78
N ALA A 483 -1.91 15.56 -16.44
CA ALA A 483 -0.62 15.92 -15.84
C ALA A 483 -0.77 16.94 -14.69
N ARG A 484 -1.73 17.86 -14.77
CA ARG A 484 -2.02 18.85 -13.71
C ARG A 484 -2.47 18.19 -12.41
N VAL A 485 -3.17 17.07 -12.49
CA VAL A 485 -3.61 16.27 -11.33
C VAL A 485 -2.76 15.01 -11.11
N GLY A 486 -1.58 14.94 -11.74
CA GLY A 486 -0.59 13.87 -11.56
C GLY A 486 -0.99 12.50 -12.08
N LEU A 487 -2.00 12.44 -12.96
CA LEU A 487 -2.33 11.21 -13.65
C LEU A 487 -1.30 10.94 -14.75
N VAL A 488 -0.95 9.68 -14.94
CA VAL A 488 0.04 9.24 -15.94
C VAL A 488 -0.60 8.29 -16.94
N SER A 489 -0.12 8.27 -18.18
CA SER A 489 -0.61 7.33 -19.18
C SER A 489 -0.07 5.92 -18.94
N GLY A 490 -0.97 4.95 -19.00
CA GLY A 490 -0.69 3.53 -19.07
C GLY A 490 -0.61 3.02 -20.52
N LYS A 491 -0.81 1.72 -20.70
CA LYS A 491 -0.97 1.07 -22.01
C LYS A 491 -2.32 1.45 -22.61
N ASP A 492 -3.40 1.18 -21.90
CA ASP A 492 -4.77 1.35 -22.40
C ASP A 492 -5.56 2.40 -21.62
N ASN A 493 -5.16 2.71 -20.38
CA ASN A 493 -5.89 3.60 -19.47
C ASN A 493 -5.00 4.70 -18.89
N ILE A 494 -5.65 5.77 -18.42
CA ILE A 494 -5.03 6.76 -17.54
C ILE A 494 -4.94 6.21 -16.11
N ILE A 495 -3.84 6.49 -15.41
CA ILE A 495 -3.50 5.91 -14.12
C ILE A 495 -3.39 7.00 -13.04
N ASP A 496 -4.11 6.82 -11.94
CA ASP A 496 -3.92 7.51 -10.66
C ASP A 496 -2.98 6.67 -9.78
N ARG A 497 -1.85 7.25 -9.41
CA ARG A 497 -0.81 6.64 -8.55
C ARG A 497 -0.47 7.52 -7.35
N SER A 498 -1.43 8.35 -6.95
CA SER A 498 -1.25 9.36 -5.91
C SER A 498 -0.91 8.79 -4.54
N ILE A 499 -1.16 7.49 -4.27
CA ILE A 499 -0.66 6.83 -3.05
C ILE A 499 0.87 6.81 -3.04
N GLN A 500 1.50 6.31 -4.10
CA GLN A 500 2.96 6.25 -4.16
C GLN A 500 3.56 7.65 -4.01
N ASP A 501 2.95 8.64 -4.68
CA ASP A 501 3.40 10.02 -4.63
C ASP A 501 3.26 10.62 -3.22
N ALA A 502 2.19 10.29 -2.49
CA ALA A 502 2.02 10.69 -1.09
C ALA A 502 3.08 10.08 -0.16
N TYR A 503 3.40 8.79 -0.34
CA TYR A 503 4.48 8.13 0.40
C TYR A 503 5.83 8.78 0.13
N VAL A 504 6.18 9.01 -1.14
CA VAL A 504 7.42 9.67 -1.55
C VAL A 504 7.54 11.06 -0.91
N ASN A 505 6.48 11.88 -0.99
CA ASN A 505 6.48 13.22 -0.39
C ASN A 505 6.56 13.18 1.14
N ALA A 506 5.94 12.19 1.80
CA ALA A 506 6.00 12.02 3.24
C ALA A 506 7.41 11.64 3.71
N ILE A 507 8.07 10.72 3.02
CA ILE A 507 9.45 10.32 3.31
C ILE A 507 10.41 11.48 3.07
N ARG A 508 10.27 12.20 1.94
CA ARG A 508 11.15 13.32 1.60
C ARG A 508 11.11 14.45 2.62
N ARG A 509 9.92 14.81 3.14
CA ARG A 509 9.83 15.85 4.17
C ARG A 509 10.27 15.39 5.57
N ALA A 510 10.35 14.08 5.81
CA ALA A 510 10.70 13.52 7.13
C ALA A 510 12.01 14.09 7.66
N LYS A 511 11.99 14.46 8.94
CA LYS A 511 13.09 15.14 9.62
C LYS A 511 13.66 14.34 10.78
N ASN A 512 12.84 13.62 11.55
CA ASN A 512 13.21 13.00 12.82
C ASN A 512 13.12 11.47 12.75
N PHE A 513 11.97 10.92 12.40
CA PHE A 513 11.80 9.46 12.28
C PHE A 513 10.62 9.07 11.38
N ILE A 514 10.64 7.81 10.94
CA ILE A 514 9.54 7.16 10.24
C ILE A 514 9.21 5.84 10.94
N TYR A 515 7.93 5.59 11.19
CA TYR A 515 7.39 4.32 11.70
C TYR A 515 6.41 3.75 10.68
N ILE A 516 6.66 2.53 10.21
CA ILE A 516 5.85 1.85 9.20
C ILE A 516 5.36 0.53 9.77
N GLU A 517 4.08 0.25 9.57
CA GLU A 517 3.51 -1.09 9.71
C GLU A 517 2.90 -1.47 8.36
N ASN A 518 3.42 -2.52 7.73
CA ASN A 518 2.97 -2.92 6.40
C ASN A 518 3.02 -4.43 6.19
N GLN A 519 1.98 -5.00 5.57
CA GLN A 519 1.93 -6.42 5.19
C GLN A 519 3.08 -6.84 4.26
N TYR A 520 3.51 -5.95 3.37
CA TYR A 520 4.63 -6.21 2.46
C TYR A 520 5.66 -5.09 2.55
N PHE A 521 6.93 -5.44 2.37
CA PHE A 521 7.99 -4.46 2.24
C PHE A 521 9.01 -4.90 1.18
N LEU A 522 8.70 -4.61 -0.08
CA LEU A 522 9.56 -4.93 -1.21
C LEU A 522 9.41 -3.89 -2.33
N GLY A 523 10.48 -3.57 -3.04
CA GLY A 523 10.43 -2.67 -4.19
C GLY A 523 11.73 -1.95 -4.50
N SER A 524 11.64 -0.96 -5.39
CA SER A 524 12.79 -0.25 -5.96
C SER A 524 13.81 -1.20 -6.58
N CYS A 525 13.34 -2.19 -7.35
CA CYS A 525 14.18 -3.26 -7.88
C CYS A 525 15.31 -2.76 -8.77
N TYR A 526 15.18 -1.58 -9.39
CA TYR A 526 16.25 -0.92 -10.12
C TYR A 526 17.51 -0.63 -9.28
N GLY A 527 17.40 -0.62 -7.95
CA GLY A 527 18.53 -0.50 -7.03
C GLY A 527 19.04 -1.84 -6.47
N TRP A 528 18.43 -2.97 -6.83
CA TRP A 528 18.86 -4.28 -6.35
C TRP A 528 20.13 -4.75 -7.06
N SER A 529 20.91 -5.58 -6.36
CA SER A 529 22.05 -6.28 -6.98
C SER A 529 21.57 -7.28 -8.02
N ALA A 530 22.29 -7.38 -9.14
CA ALA A 530 22.02 -8.34 -10.21
C ALA A 530 22.52 -9.78 -9.90
N ASP A 531 22.48 -10.17 -8.62
CA ASP A 531 22.90 -11.49 -8.16
C ASP A 531 21.76 -12.51 -8.34
N GLY A 532 21.92 -13.43 -9.30
CA GLY A 532 20.92 -14.46 -9.63
C GLY A 532 19.64 -13.96 -10.32
N ILE A 533 19.56 -12.65 -10.61
CA ILE A 533 18.42 -12.00 -11.28
C ILE A 533 18.90 -10.93 -12.26
N LYS A 534 18.03 -10.54 -13.19
CA LYS A 534 18.14 -9.28 -13.92
C LYS A 534 17.14 -8.30 -13.28
N PRO A 535 17.60 -7.28 -12.53
CA PRO A 535 16.69 -6.38 -11.83
C PRO A 535 15.68 -5.67 -12.73
N GLU A 536 16.02 -5.49 -14.01
CA GLU A 536 15.17 -4.91 -15.03
C GLU A 536 13.94 -5.78 -15.38
N ASP A 537 14.02 -7.10 -15.17
CA ASP A 537 12.95 -8.06 -15.47
C ASP A 537 11.94 -8.18 -14.31
N ILE A 538 12.22 -7.58 -13.16
CA ILE A 538 11.38 -7.71 -11.95
C ILE A 538 10.16 -6.78 -12.00
N GLY A 539 10.33 -5.56 -12.52
CA GLY A 539 9.24 -4.59 -12.66
C GLY A 539 8.70 -3.95 -11.37
N ALA A 540 9.36 -4.15 -10.21
CA ALA A 540 8.99 -3.53 -8.93
C ALA A 540 9.63 -2.13 -8.78
N LEU A 541 9.19 -1.19 -9.61
CA LEU A 541 9.81 0.12 -9.83
C LEU A 541 9.40 1.23 -8.86
N HIS A 542 8.48 0.98 -7.92
CA HIS A 542 8.09 2.00 -6.93
C HIS A 542 9.26 2.41 -6.05
N LEU A 543 9.20 3.65 -5.52
CA LEU A 543 10.37 4.32 -4.95
C LEU A 543 10.51 4.19 -3.42
N ILE A 544 9.54 3.62 -2.72
CA ILE A 544 9.42 3.76 -1.26
C ILE A 544 10.69 3.26 -0.53
N PRO A 545 11.20 2.03 -0.78
CA PRO A 545 12.42 1.56 -0.14
C PRO A 545 13.67 2.42 -0.44
N LYS A 546 13.83 2.87 -1.68
CA LYS A 546 14.97 3.71 -2.06
C LYS A 546 14.88 5.11 -1.46
N GLU A 547 13.70 5.72 -1.41
CA GLU A 547 13.51 7.02 -0.75
C GLU A 547 13.80 6.96 0.75
N LEU A 548 13.44 5.86 1.43
CA LEU A 548 13.75 5.65 2.85
C LEU A 548 15.26 5.56 3.10
N SER A 549 15.96 4.73 2.31
CA SER A 549 17.41 4.58 2.43
C SER A 549 18.15 5.86 2.06
N LEU A 550 17.80 6.55 0.96
CA LEU A 550 18.38 7.85 0.61
C LEU A 550 18.08 8.93 1.64
N LYS A 551 16.90 8.91 2.27
CA LYS A 551 16.61 9.81 3.40
C LYS A 551 17.57 9.54 4.55
N ILE A 552 17.77 8.28 4.97
CA ILE A 552 18.73 7.92 6.02
C ILE A 552 20.15 8.37 5.64
N VAL A 553 20.59 8.08 4.40
CA VAL A 553 21.88 8.49 3.86
C VAL A 553 22.07 10.00 3.99
N SER A 554 21.10 10.81 3.54
CA SER A 554 21.19 12.28 3.61
C SER A 554 21.32 12.81 5.04
N LYS A 555 20.69 12.13 6.01
CA LYS A 555 20.74 12.50 7.43
C LYS A 555 22.08 12.12 8.06
N ILE A 556 22.62 10.95 7.73
CA ILE A 556 24.00 10.55 8.08
C ILE A 556 24.99 11.56 7.49
N GLU A 557 24.80 11.94 6.23
CA GLU A 557 25.67 12.88 5.54
C GLU A 557 25.69 14.27 6.19
N ALA A 558 24.53 14.73 6.66
CA ALA A 558 24.34 15.98 7.39
C ALA A 558 24.78 15.91 8.87
N GLY A 559 25.08 14.72 9.41
CA GLY A 559 25.34 14.53 10.83
C GLY A 559 24.09 14.74 11.70
N GLU A 560 22.91 14.59 11.12
CA GLU A 560 21.62 14.77 11.78
C GLU A 560 21.02 13.43 12.18
N ARG A 561 20.45 13.36 13.38
CA ARG A 561 19.85 12.12 13.85
C ARG A 561 18.55 11.80 13.10
N PHE A 562 18.40 10.53 12.70
CA PHE A 562 17.19 9.99 12.05
C PHE A 562 17.05 8.49 12.31
N SER A 563 15.82 8.00 12.43
CA SER A 563 15.51 6.58 12.62
C SER A 563 14.36 6.12 11.73
N VAL A 564 14.45 4.94 11.15
CA VAL A 564 13.36 4.27 10.45
C VAL A 564 13.08 2.93 11.11
N TYR A 565 11.82 2.72 11.48
CA TYR A 565 11.30 1.52 12.13
C TYR A 565 10.26 0.90 11.20
N VAL A 566 10.43 -0.37 10.86
CA VAL A 566 9.53 -1.09 9.96
C VAL A 566 9.03 -2.36 10.63
N VAL A 567 7.71 -2.53 10.72
CA VAL A 567 7.05 -3.73 11.20
C VAL A 567 6.37 -4.40 10.02
N VAL A 568 6.76 -5.65 9.74
CA VAL A 568 6.20 -6.53 8.69
C VAL A 568 5.66 -7.80 9.34
N PRO A 569 4.79 -8.58 8.69
CA PRO A 569 4.46 -9.90 9.22
C PRO A 569 5.71 -10.79 9.20
N MET A 570 5.73 -11.84 10.03
CA MET A 570 6.87 -12.76 10.06
C MET A 570 7.10 -13.39 8.67
N TRP A 571 6.00 -13.79 8.03
CA TRP A 571 5.89 -14.05 6.60
C TRP A 571 4.50 -13.58 6.11
N PRO A 572 4.33 -13.29 4.80
CA PRO A 572 3.00 -13.05 4.22
C PRO A 572 2.06 -14.24 4.40
N GLU A 573 0.79 -14.00 4.74
CA GLU A 573 -0.24 -15.01 4.99
C GLU A 573 -0.29 -16.11 3.90
N GLY A 574 -0.35 -17.35 4.36
CA GLY A 574 -0.34 -18.54 3.51
C GLY A 574 0.66 -19.57 4.00
N VAL A 575 0.71 -20.73 3.36
CA VAL A 575 1.66 -21.78 3.74
C VAL A 575 3.08 -21.24 3.51
N PRO A 576 3.94 -21.17 4.54
CA PRO A 576 5.19 -20.40 4.43
C PRO A 576 6.23 -21.07 3.53
N GLU A 577 6.15 -22.38 3.30
CA GLU A 577 6.94 -23.12 2.31
C GLU A 577 6.44 -22.95 0.88
N SER A 578 5.25 -22.37 0.68
CA SER A 578 4.70 -22.18 -0.66
C SER A 578 5.63 -21.31 -1.50
N ALA A 579 5.61 -21.56 -2.80
CA ALA A 579 6.44 -20.80 -3.73
C ALA A 579 6.11 -19.31 -3.72
N SER A 580 4.83 -18.98 -3.54
CA SER A 580 4.38 -17.59 -3.50
C SER A 580 4.96 -16.85 -2.30
N VAL A 581 4.86 -17.42 -1.09
CA VAL A 581 5.44 -16.84 0.13
C VAL A 581 6.96 -16.77 0.03
N GLN A 582 7.61 -17.84 -0.42
CA GLN A 582 9.08 -17.88 -0.56
C GLN A 582 9.62 -16.87 -1.57
N ALA A 583 8.92 -16.63 -2.68
CA ALA A 583 9.30 -15.60 -3.65
C ALA A 583 9.20 -14.19 -3.05
N ILE A 584 8.12 -13.92 -2.32
CA ILE A 584 7.90 -12.62 -1.67
C ILE A 584 8.98 -12.36 -0.61
N LEU A 585 9.35 -13.37 0.19
CA LEU A 585 10.43 -13.27 1.17
C LEU A 585 11.79 -12.97 0.51
N ASP A 586 12.10 -13.55 -0.67
CA ASP A 586 13.33 -13.19 -1.39
C ASP A 586 13.30 -11.73 -1.88
N TRP A 587 12.16 -11.23 -2.37
CA TRP A 587 12.01 -9.82 -2.76
C TRP A 587 12.16 -8.86 -1.58
N GLN A 588 11.58 -9.20 -0.42
CA GLN A 588 11.76 -8.46 0.81
C GLN A 588 13.24 -8.45 1.23
N ARG A 589 13.91 -9.61 1.22
CA ARG A 589 15.34 -9.73 1.52
C ARG A 589 16.20 -8.87 0.60
N ARG A 590 15.97 -8.89 -0.73
CA ARG A 590 16.70 -8.06 -1.70
C ARG A 590 16.51 -6.57 -1.46
N THR A 591 15.31 -6.19 -1.06
CA THR A 591 14.97 -4.81 -0.70
C THR A 591 15.73 -4.37 0.56
N MET A 592 15.72 -5.20 1.60
CA MET A 592 16.50 -4.97 2.83
C MET A 592 18.01 -4.90 2.54
N ASP A 593 18.54 -5.82 1.73
CA ASP A 593 19.94 -5.83 1.26
C ASP A 593 20.34 -4.49 0.63
N MET A 594 19.54 -4.00 -0.32
CA MET A 594 19.78 -2.72 -0.99
C MET A 594 19.83 -1.58 0.02
N MET A 595 18.83 -1.50 0.90
CA MET A 595 18.73 -0.39 1.86
C MET A 595 19.87 -0.42 2.88
N TYR A 596 20.22 -1.60 3.41
CA TYR A 596 21.31 -1.72 4.37
C TYR A 596 22.67 -1.42 3.75
N LYS A 597 22.90 -1.80 2.48
CA LYS A 597 24.12 -1.41 1.75
C LYS A 597 24.24 0.11 1.62
N ASP A 598 23.16 0.81 1.27
CA ASP A 598 23.17 2.28 1.19
C ASP A 598 23.55 2.90 2.55
N VAL A 599 22.92 2.44 3.64
CA VAL A 599 23.18 2.94 5.00
C VAL A 599 24.63 2.68 5.43
N VAL A 600 25.12 1.45 5.25
CA VAL A 600 26.49 1.05 5.61
C VAL A 600 27.51 1.87 4.84
N GLN A 601 27.32 2.07 3.53
CA GLN A 601 28.22 2.88 2.71
C GLN A 601 28.27 4.33 3.19
N ALA A 602 27.14 4.93 3.57
CA ALA A 602 27.10 6.28 4.12
C ALA A 602 27.82 6.39 5.47
N LEU A 603 27.66 5.40 6.37
CA LEU A 603 28.39 5.34 7.64
C LEU A 603 29.90 5.23 7.42
N GLN A 604 30.33 4.32 6.54
CA GLN A 604 31.74 4.14 6.18
C GLN A 604 32.33 5.43 5.57
N ALA A 605 31.61 6.08 4.66
CA ALA A 605 32.04 7.34 4.03
C ALA A 605 32.24 8.48 5.05
N LYS A 606 31.51 8.45 6.17
CA LYS A 606 31.68 9.40 7.29
C LYS A 606 32.65 8.92 8.37
N GLY A 607 33.22 7.72 8.24
CA GLY A 607 34.08 7.12 9.27
C GLY A 607 33.34 6.83 10.57
N ILE A 608 32.03 6.54 10.50
CA ILE A 608 31.20 6.20 11.66
C ILE A 608 31.14 4.67 11.80
N GLU A 609 31.64 4.16 12.93
CA GLU A 609 31.52 2.75 13.29
C GLU A 609 30.31 2.55 14.22
N GLU A 610 29.16 2.20 13.65
CA GLU A 610 27.89 2.04 14.37
C GLU A 610 27.08 0.90 13.74
N ASN A 611 26.19 0.27 14.52
CA ASN A 611 25.28 -0.74 13.96
C ASN A 611 24.27 -0.05 13.01
N PRO A 612 24.15 -0.46 11.73
CA PRO A 612 23.19 0.14 10.80
C PRO A 612 21.74 -0.04 11.25
N ARG A 613 21.45 -1.03 12.13
CA ARG A 613 20.15 -1.20 12.78
C ARG A 613 19.78 -0.11 13.78
N ASN A 614 20.72 0.75 14.13
CA ASN A 614 20.44 1.98 14.87
C ASN A 614 20.02 3.12 13.92
N TYR A 615 19.81 2.88 12.63
CA TYR A 615 19.23 3.84 11.68
C TYR A 615 18.04 3.25 10.93
N LEU A 616 18.11 1.97 10.55
CA LEU A 616 17.05 1.22 9.88
C LEU A 616 16.84 -0.12 10.58
N THR A 617 15.67 -0.34 11.17
CA THR A 617 15.38 -1.58 11.90
C THR A 617 14.07 -2.21 11.46
N PHE A 618 14.06 -3.54 11.37
CA PHE A 618 12.92 -4.36 10.94
C PHE A 618 12.47 -5.27 12.07
N PHE A 619 11.15 -5.34 12.23
CA PHE A 619 10.47 -6.15 13.22
C PHE A 619 9.35 -6.98 12.58
N CYS A 620 8.93 -8.00 13.29
CA CYS A 620 7.62 -8.63 13.10
C CYS A 620 6.90 -8.74 14.44
N LEU A 621 5.64 -9.17 14.41
CA LEU A 621 4.86 -9.41 15.62
C LEU A 621 4.67 -10.91 15.87
N GLY A 622 4.66 -11.29 17.14
CA GLY A 622 4.35 -12.66 17.55
C GLY A 622 3.78 -12.70 18.95
N ASN A 623 3.10 -13.80 19.26
CA ASN A 623 2.61 -14.06 20.60
C ASN A 623 3.03 -15.45 21.05
N ARG A 624 3.05 -15.66 22.37
CA ARG A 624 3.31 -16.96 22.99
C ARG A 624 2.60 -17.03 24.33
N GLU A 625 1.75 -18.04 24.50
CA GLU A 625 0.83 -18.12 25.63
C GLU A 625 0.98 -19.43 26.41
N VAL A 626 1.27 -19.35 27.71
CA VAL A 626 1.16 -20.53 28.58
C VAL A 626 -0.28 -21.03 28.57
N LYS A 627 -0.43 -22.36 28.53
CA LYS A 627 -1.74 -22.99 28.68
C LYS A 627 -2.25 -22.75 30.10
N LYS A 628 -3.46 -22.20 30.22
CA LYS A 628 -4.12 -21.91 31.51
C LYS A 628 -5.28 -22.89 31.76
N GLU A 629 -5.65 -23.05 33.03
CA GLU A 629 -6.84 -23.83 33.40
C GLU A 629 -8.10 -23.18 32.80
N GLY A 630 -8.98 -24.00 32.22
CA GLY A 630 -10.22 -23.54 31.59
C GLY A 630 -10.07 -23.04 30.14
N GLU A 631 -8.88 -23.12 29.54
CA GLU A 631 -8.69 -22.86 28.11
C GLU A 631 -9.44 -23.90 27.25
N TYR A 632 -9.90 -23.50 26.05
CA TYR A 632 -10.56 -24.37 25.09
C TYR A 632 -9.76 -25.66 24.81
N GLU A 633 -10.41 -26.81 25.00
CA GLU A 633 -9.83 -28.12 24.69
C GLU A 633 -10.42 -28.63 23.36
N PRO A 634 -9.62 -28.72 22.29
CA PRO A 634 -10.11 -29.19 21.00
C PRO A 634 -10.44 -30.70 21.04
N PRO A 635 -11.52 -31.14 20.37
CA PRO A 635 -11.88 -32.56 20.30
C PRO A 635 -10.93 -33.40 19.44
N GLN A 636 -10.15 -32.77 18.57
CA GLN A 636 -9.18 -33.42 17.68
C GLN A 636 -7.80 -32.79 17.86
N ARG A 637 -6.79 -33.41 17.25
CA ARG A 637 -5.42 -32.88 17.21
C ARG A 637 -4.96 -32.74 15.75
N PRO A 638 -4.01 -31.82 15.47
CA PRO A 638 -3.32 -31.78 14.19
C PRO A 638 -2.59 -33.09 13.88
N ASP A 639 -2.30 -33.31 12.60
CA ASP A 639 -1.55 -34.50 12.17
C ASP A 639 -0.09 -34.42 12.70
N PRO A 640 0.52 -35.58 13.05
CA PRO A 640 1.92 -35.63 13.49
C PRO A 640 2.89 -35.02 12.47
N ASP A 641 4.04 -34.52 12.95
CA ASP A 641 5.13 -33.98 12.13
C ASP A 641 4.78 -32.80 11.21
N THR A 642 3.64 -32.13 11.45
CA THR A 642 3.22 -30.91 10.74
C THR A 642 3.66 -29.62 11.44
N ASP A 643 3.67 -28.52 10.71
CA ASP A 643 3.89 -27.18 11.27
C ASP A 643 2.83 -26.84 12.31
N TYR A 644 1.59 -27.28 12.07
CA TYR A 644 0.46 -27.05 12.96
C TYR A 644 0.66 -27.69 14.34
N ILE A 645 1.05 -28.97 14.41
CA ILE A 645 1.29 -29.61 15.71
C ILE A 645 2.46 -28.96 16.44
N ARG A 646 3.53 -28.59 15.72
CA ARG A 646 4.69 -27.92 16.33
C ARG A 646 4.33 -26.56 16.92
N ALA A 647 3.60 -25.72 16.18
CA ALA A 647 3.13 -24.42 16.68
C ALA A 647 2.14 -24.56 17.85
N GLN A 648 1.24 -25.55 17.79
CA GLN A 648 0.30 -25.85 18.86
C GLN A 648 1.02 -26.28 20.16
N GLU A 649 2.03 -27.14 20.06
CA GLU A 649 2.80 -27.62 21.21
C GLU A 649 3.79 -26.57 21.74
N ALA A 650 4.44 -25.80 20.85
CA ALA A 650 5.35 -24.72 21.20
C ALA A 650 4.61 -23.46 21.72
N ARG A 651 3.28 -23.44 21.56
CA ARG A 651 2.36 -22.42 22.09
C ARG A 651 2.60 -21.02 21.55
N ARG A 652 3.10 -20.92 20.32
CA ARG A 652 3.49 -19.66 19.68
C ARG A 652 2.98 -19.58 18.25
N PHE A 653 2.74 -18.37 17.79
CA PHE A 653 2.53 -18.07 16.38
C PHE A 653 2.78 -16.58 16.11
N MET A 654 2.94 -16.20 14.85
CA MET A 654 3.01 -14.78 14.50
C MET A 654 1.67 -14.10 14.79
N ILE A 655 1.72 -12.80 15.11
CA ILE A 655 0.56 -11.93 14.99
C ILE A 655 0.67 -11.34 13.59
N TYR A 656 -0.36 -11.52 12.78
CA TYR A 656 -0.28 -11.13 11.38
C TYR A 656 -0.43 -9.62 11.24
N VAL A 657 0.62 -8.98 10.73
CA VAL A 657 0.64 -7.54 10.45
C VAL A 657 -0.03 -7.33 9.09
N HIS A 658 -1.33 -7.06 9.11
CA HIS A 658 -2.08 -6.70 7.91
C HIS A 658 -2.18 -5.18 7.74
N ALA A 659 -1.68 -4.38 8.69
CA ALA A 659 -1.63 -2.92 8.59
C ALA A 659 -1.05 -2.42 7.25
N LYS A 660 -1.49 -1.24 6.82
CA LYS A 660 -0.85 -0.45 5.73
C LYS A 660 -0.78 1.02 6.14
N MET A 661 0.16 1.31 7.03
CA MET A 661 0.26 2.59 7.72
C MET A 661 1.70 3.11 7.77
N MET A 662 1.84 4.43 7.69
CA MET A 662 3.11 5.12 7.94
C MET A 662 2.89 6.38 8.77
N ILE A 663 3.63 6.52 9.87
CA ILE A 663 3.73 7.73 10.70
C ILE A 663 5.08 8.39 10.47
N VAL A 664 5.06 9.70 10.28
CA VAL A 664 6.25 10.54 10.09
C VAL A 664 6.27 11.62 11.15
N ASP A 665 7.36 11.68 11.90
CA ASP A 665 7.67 12.74 12.87
C ASP A 665 6.60 13.00 13.95
N ASP A 666 5.77 12.00 14.26
CA ASP A 666 4.59 12.10 15.15
C ASP A 666 3.54 13.15 14.70
N GLU A 667 3.66 13.72 13.49
CA GLU A 667 2.82 14.83 13.00
C GLU A 667 2.03 14.52 11.72
N TYR A 668 2.44 13.52 10.94
CA TYR A 668 1.75 13.12 9.72
C TYR A 668 1.55 11.60 9.69
N ILE A 669 0.39 11.15 9.22
CA ILE A 669 0.04 9.73 9.12
C ILE A 669 -0.57 9.43 7.74
N ILE A 670 -0.25 8.26 7.20
CA ILE A 670 -0.97 7.64 6.07
C ILE A 670 -1.62 6.36 6.58
N VAL A 671 -2.90 6.16 6.28
CA VAL A 671 -3.65 4.92 6.55
C VAL A 671 -4.46 4.55 5.31
N GLY A 672 -4.40 3.29 4.89
CA GLY A 672 -5.14 2.84 3.71
C GLY A 672 -5.09 1.34 3.49
N SER A 673 -5.33 0.93 2.25
CA SER A 673 -5.28 -0.47 1.81
C SER A 673 -3.97 -0.86 1.11
N ALA A 674 -3.16 0.14 0.71
CA ALA A 674 -2.00 -0.06 -0.16
C ALA A 674 -0.75 -0.58 0.58
N ASN A 675 -0.30 -1.76 0.16
CA ASN A 675 0.93 -2.36 0.64
C ASN A 675 2.18 -1.70 0.06
N ILE A 676 3.35 -1.84 0.71
CA ILE A 676 4.64 -1.43 0.13
C ILE A 676 5.16 -2.56 -0.78
N ASN A 677 4.49 -2.69 -1.92
CA ASN A 677 4.83 -3.56 -3.03
C ASN A 677 4.37 -2.87 -4.33
N GLN A 678 4.80 -3.38 -5.48
CA GLN A 678 4.42 -2.87 -6.79
C GLN A 678 2.92 -3.08 -7.05
N ARG A 679 2.34 -4.22 -6.67
CA ARG A 679 0.89 -4.47 -6.80
C ARG A 679 0.02 -3.31 -6.31
N SER A 680 0.34 -2.72 -5.16
CA SER A 680 -0.41 -1.60 -4.59
C SER A 680 0.10 -0.23 -5.03
N MET A 681 1.41 -0.05 -5.25
CA MET A 681 2.01 1.26 -5.53
C MET A 681 2.00 1.67 -7.01
N ASP A 682 1.74 0.73 -7.93
CA ASP A 682 1.81 0.95 -9.37
C ASP A 682 0.76 1.94 -9.91
N GLY A 683 -0.46 1.86 -9.37
CA GLY A 683 -1.62 2.60 -9.87
C GLY A 683 -2.54 1.79 -10.80
N ALA A 684 -1.97 0.87 -11.59
CA ALA A 684 -2.72 0.12 -12.61
C ALA A 684 -2.77 -1.41 -12.39
N ARG A 685 -2.22 -1.87 -11.25
CA ARG A 685 -2.33 -3.26 -10.77
C ARG A 685 -3.57 -3.41 -9.89
N ASP A 686 -3.43 -3.57 -8.57
CA ASP A 686 -4.58 -3.58 -7.67
C ASP A 686 -5.13 -2.16 -7.50
N SER A 687 -6.45 -2.04 -7.32
CA SER A 687 -7.02 -0.74 -6.95
C SER A 687 -6.94 -0.53 -5.43
N GLU A 688 -6.40 0.60 -5.00
CA GLU A 688 -6.15 0.92 -3.60
C GLU A 688 -6.71 2.30 -3.22
N ILE A 689 -6.85 2.54 -1.92
CA ILE A 689 -7.23 3.84 -1.36
C ILE A 689 -6.44 4.11 -0.08
N ALA A 690 -6.02 5.35 0.13
CA ALA A 690 -5.40 5.78 1.38
C ALA A 690 -5.76 7.22 1.70
N MET A 691 -5.81 7.55 2.97
CA MET A 691 -5.81 8.93 3.43
C MET A 691 -4.43 9.29 3.94
N GLY A 692 -4.04 10.55 3.80
CA GLY A 692 -2.94 11.13 4.55
C GLY A 692 -3.37 12.39 5.29
N ALA A 693 -2.98 12.50 6.54
CA ALA A 693 -3.55 13.45 7.47
C ALA A 693 -2.54 14.02 8.46
N TYR A 694 -2.79 15.25 8.90
CA TYR A 694 -2.12 15.87 10.04
C TYR A 694 -3.04 16.83 10.77
N GLN A 695 -2.72 17.10 12.04
CA GLN A 695 -3.38 18.15 12.81
C GLN A 695 -2.56 19.44 12.71
N PRO A 696 -3.07 20.53 12.10
CA PRO A 696 -2.29 21.75 11.85
C PRO A 696 -1.79 22.45 13.12
N TYR A 697 -2.41 22.20 14.29
CA TYR A 697 -2.01 22.78 15.58
C TYR A 697 -1.12 21.87 16.43
N HIS A 698 -0.75 20.70 15.90
CA HIS A 698 0.09 19.69 16.58
C HIS A 698 1.26 19.25 15.69
N LEU A 699 1.93 20.23 15.09
CA LEU A 699 3.11 20.02 14.24
C LEU A 699 4.41 20.01 15.06
N PHE A 700 5.38 19.25 14.59
CA PHE A 700 6.75 19.26 15.10
C PHE A 700 7.44 20.55 14.66
N THR A 701 7.41 21.57 15.53
CA THR A 701 8.01 22.88 15.27
C THR A 701 9.21 23.11 16.20
N SER A 702 9.13 24.06 17.14
CA SER A 702 10.08 24.15 18.26
C SER A 702 9.78 23.12 19.35
N GLU A 703 8.56 22.61 19.39
CA GLU A 703 8.11 21.58 20.33
C GLU A 703 7.75 20.29 19.58
N PRO A 704 7.92 19.11 20.18
CA PRO A 704 7.48 17.85 19.60
C PRO A 704 5.97 17.83 19.36
N ALA A 705 5.54 17.17 18.28
CA ALA A 705 4.14 16.86 18.06
C ALA A 705 3.60 15.95 19.18
N ARG A 706 2.49 16.36 19.80
CA ARG A 706 1.81 15.65 20.91
C ARG A 706 0.29 15.59 20.72
N GLY A 707 -0.16 15.55 19.47
CA GLY A 707 -1.57 15.38 19.11
C GLY A 707 -1.99 13.90 19.05
N GLN A 708 -3.08 13.63 18.36
CA GLN A 708 -3.66 12.30 18.20
C GLN A 708 -2.72 11.31 17.51
N ILE A 709 -1.91 11.74 16.53
CA ILE A 709 -0.93 10.87 15.84
C ILE A 709 0.12 10.36 16.83
N HIS A 710 0.67 11.25 17.66
CA HIS A 710 1.58 10.87 18.76
C HIS A 710 0.91 9.90 19.73
N GLY A 711 -0.32 10.20 20.16
CA GLY A 711 -1.09 9.34 21.06
C GLY A 711 -1.30 7.93 20.50
N PHE A 712 -1.68 7.85 19.22
CA PHE A 712 -1.86 6.61 18.50
C PHE A 712 -0.57 5.81 18.38
N ARG A 713 0.55 6.45 17.99
CA ARG A 713 1.86 5.82 17.89
C ARG A 713 2.36 5.31 19.26
N MET A 714 2.10 6.03 20.35
CA MET A 714 2.38 5.55 21.71
C MET A 714 1.51 4.36 22.11
N ALA A 715 0.24 4.32 21.69
CA ALA A 715 -0.67 3.20 21.98
C ALA A 715 -0.28 1.92 21.21
N LEU A 716 0.14 2.05 19.95
CA LEU A 716 0.73 0.94 19.17
C LEU A 716 2.03 0.45 19.81
N TRP A 717 2.92 1.35 20.21
CA TRP A 717 4.15 0.96 20.88
C TRP A 717 3.90 0.30 22.24
N TYR A 718 2.87 0.72 22.96
CA TYR A 718 2.47 0.07 24.20
C TYR A 718 1.99 -1.37 23.95
N GLU A 719 1.16 -1.58 22.94
CA GLU A 719 0.74 -2.92 22.51
C GLU A 719 1.96 -3.78 22.16
N HIS A 720 2.80 -3.30 21.25
CA HIS A 720 3.90 -4.10 20.71
C HIS A 720 5.01 -4.33 21.72
N LEU A 721 5.32 -3.35 22.58
CA LEU A 721 6.43 -3.46 23.53
C LEU A 721 5.96 -3.97 24.90
N GLY A 722 4.65 -3.99 25.18
CA GLY A 722 4.07 -4.31 26.49
C GLY A 722 4.35 -3.25 27.57
N MET A 723 4.90 -2.09 27.19
CA MET A 723 5.30 -1.04 28.13
C MET A 723 5.40 0.33 27.45
N LEU A 724 5.34 1.38 28.27
CA LEU A 724 5.75 2.73 27.89
C LEU A 724 7.07 3.10 28.55
N ASP A 725 7.82 3.98 27.91
CA ASP A 725 9.09 4.49 28.39
C ASP A 725 9.32 5.93 27.93
N GLU A 726 10.06 6.72 28.71
CA GLU A 726 10.38 8.11 28.36
C GLU A 726 11.15 8.23 27.04
N SER A 727 12.00 7.25 26.72
CA SER A 727 12.76 7.27 25.45
C SER A 727 11.83 7.18 24.23
N PHE A 728 10.66 6.55 24.34
CA PHE A 728 9.69 6.39 23.25
C PHE A 728 9.00 7.71 22.86
N LEU A 729 9.15 8.75 23.68
CA LEU A 729 8.69 10.11 23.35
C LEU A 729 9.55 10.78 22.27
N TYR A 730 10.74 10.22 21.98
CA TYR A 730 11.72 10.77 21.04
C TYR A 730 12.29 9.65 20.15
N PRO A 731 11.50 9.11 19.20
CA PRO A 731 11.91 7.95 18.39
C PRO A 731 13.11 8.22 17.48
N GLU A 732 13.44 9.47 17.21
CA GLU A 732 14.65 9.83 16.50
C GLU A 732 15.90 9.50 17.33
N ARG A 733 15.87 9.54 18.66
CA ARG A 733 17.08 9.41 19.48
C ARG A 733 17.67 8.01 19.44
N THR A 734 19.00 7.94 19.50
CA THR A 734 19.75 6.68 19.56
C THR A 734 19.37 5.83 20.77
N GLU A 735 19.05 6.45 21.90
CA GLU A 735 18.56 5.77 23.10
C GLU A 735 17.27 4.99 22.82
N CYS A 736 16.31 5.63 22.14
CA CYS A 736 15.03 5.01 21.81
C CYS A 736 15.22 3.78 20.92
N ILE A 737 15.90 3.92 19.77
CA ILE A 737 16.07 2.79 18.85
C ILE A 737 16.85 1.64 19.47
N ARG A 738 17.88 1.93 20.28
CA ARG A 738 18.64 0.89 20.98
C ARG A 738 17.76 0.15 21.99
N LYS A 739 16.92 0.86 22.72
CA LYS A 739 16.00 0.26 23.69
C LYS A 739 14.94 -0.60 23.01
N VAL A 740 14.32 -0.10 21.95
CA VAL A 740 13.35 -0.86 21.13
C VAL A 740 14.01 -2.14 20.57
N ASN A 741 15.20 -2.01 19.98
CA ASN A 741 15.95 -3.16 19.45
C ASN A 741 16.31 -4.19 20.56
N GLN A 742 16.73 -3.72 21.74
CA GLN A 742 17.05 -4.60 22.87
C GLN A 742 15.81 -5.35 23.40
N ILE A 743 14.67 -4.67 23.50
CA ILE A 743 13.41 -5.31 23.90
C ILE A 743 13.02 -6.35 22.84
N SER A 744 13.10 -6.01 21.55
CA SER A 744 12.71 -6.91 20.48
C SER A 744 13.65 -8.11 20.30
N ASP A 745 14.95 -7.94 20.56
CA ASP A 745 15.92 -9.04 20.63
C ASP A 745 15.53 -9.99 21.77
N LYS A 746 15.22 -9.46 22.96
CA LYS A 746 14.78 -10.26 24.11
C LYS A 746 13.45 -10.99 23.84
N TYR A 747 12.49 -10.34 23.18
CA TYR A 747 11.22 -10.97 22.85
C TYR A 747 11.40 -12.05 21.78
N TRP A 748 12.29 -11.86 20.80
CA TRP A 748 12.68 -12.92 19.87
C TRP A 748 13.28 -14.12 20.60
N ASP A 749 14.17 -13.90 21.57
CA ASP A 749 14.75 -15.01 22.37
C ASP A 749 13.67 -15.79 23.13
N LEU A 750 12.71 -15.09 23.75
CA LEU A 750 11.59 -15.72 24.47
C LEU A 750 10.62 -16.43 23.52
N TYR A 751 10.35 -15.85 22.35
CA TYR A 751 9.49 -16.44 21.34
C TYR A 751 10.11 -17.71 20.75
N SER A 752 11.41 -17.66 20.43
CA SER A 752 12.13 -18.73 19.75
C SER A 752 12.65 -19.84 20.67
N SER A 753 12.72 -19.61 21.99
CA SER A 753 13.12 -20.61 22.99
C SER A 753 12.31 -21.91 22.92
N GLU A 754 12.95 -23.05 23.21
CA GLU A 754 12.26 -24.33 23.37
C GLU A 754 11.42 -24.39 24.67
N SER A 755 11.86 -23.69 25.72
CA SER A 755 11.13 -23.61 26.99
C SER A 755 10.10 -22.48 26.99
N LEU A 756 9.00 -22.70 27.70
CA LEU A 756 7.96 -21.70 27.94
C LEU A 756 7.60 -21.67 29.44
N GLU A 757 7.92 -20.56 30.10
CA GLU A 757 7.65 -20.35 31.54
C GLU A 757 6.50 -19.37 31.79
N HIS A 758 6.40 -18.33 30.96
CA HIS A 758 5.44 -17.23 31.09
C HIS A 758 4.96 -16.79 29.70
N ASP A 759 3.82 -16.08 29.66
CA ASP A 759 3.35 -15.41 28.45
C ASP A 759 4.43 -14.44 27.92
N LEU A 760 4.45 -14.23 26.61
CA LEU A 760 5.34 -13.24 26.01
C LEU A 760 4.97 -11.83 26.55
N PRO A 761 5.92 -11.04 27.07
CA PRO A 761 5.58 -9.77 27.74
C PRO A 761 5.08 -8.65 26.81
N GLY A 762 5.34 -8.78 25.51
CA GLY A 762 4.89 -7.91 24.43
C GLY A 762 5.13 -8.62 23.09
N HIS A 763 4.75 -8.01 21.99
CA HIS A 763 4.64 -8.67 20.69
C HIS A 763 5.77 -8.37 19.70
N LEU A 764 6.53 -7.28 19.91
CA LEU A 764 7.54 -6.82 18.95
C LEU A 764 8.77 -7.74 18.95
N LEU A 765 8.92 -8.51 17.88
CA LEU A 765 10.08 -9.37 17.65
C LEU A 765 11.02 -8.68 16.67
N ARG A 766 12.33 -8.77 16.92
CA ARG A 766 13.28 -8.44 15.86
C ARG A 766 13.03 -9.36 14.66
N TYR A 767 12.98 -8.80 13.45
CA TYR A 767 12.85 -9.64 12.26
C TYR A 767 14.05 -10.60 12.18
N PRO A 768 13.87 -11.93 11.97
CA PRO A 768 14.87 -12.94 12.30
C PRO A 768 16.02 -13.07 11.30
N ILE A 769 16.71 -11.96 11.03
CA ILE A 769 17.86 -11.84 10.14
C ILE A 769 19.07 -11.19 10.83
N GLY A 770 20.24 -11.51 10.32
CA GLY A 770 21.49 -10.78 10.57
C GLY A 770 21.77 -9.75 9.48
N VAL A 771 22.55 -8.72 9.82
CA VAL A 771 23.10 -7.75 8.86
C VAL A 771 24.62 -7.77 9.01
N SER A 772 25.33 -8.13 7.95
CA SER A 772 26.79 -8.18 7.92
C SER A 772 27.42 -6.77 7.90
N SER A 773 28.75 -6.69 8.05
CA SER A 773 29.51 -5.43 8.00
C SER A 773 29.40 -4.70 6.65
N GLU A 774 29.04 -5.41 5.58
CA GLU A 774 28.85 -4.85 4.23
C GLU A 774 27.37 -4.60 3.89
N GLY A 775 26.46 -4.75 4.86
CA GLY A 775 25.02 -4.53 4.65
C GLY A 775 24.27 -5.70 3.99
N THR A 776 24.92 -6.84 3.77
CA THR A 776 24.23 -8.07 3.31
C THR A 776 23.42 -8.70 4.44
N VAL A 777 22.17 -9.04 4.15
CA VAL A 777 21.21 -9.76 4.99
C VAL A 777 21.59 -11.24 5.02
N THR A 778 21.59 -11.81 6.22
CA THR A 778 22.04 -13.18 6.52
C THR A 778 21.05 -13.88 7.45
N GLU A 779 21.10 -15.21 7.49
CA GLU A 779 20.35 -16.01 8.46
C GLU A 779 20.88 -15.76 9.88
N LEU A 780 20.01 -15.81 10.88
CA LEU A 780 20.46 -15.88 12.26
C LEU A 780 21.00 -17.29 12.57
N PRO A 781 22.07 -17.43 13.38
CA PRO A 781 22.58 -18.74 13.74
C PRO A 781 21.50 -19.65 14.35
N GLY A 782 21.26 -20.80 13.73
CA GLY A 782 20.23 -21.77 14.15
C GLY A 782 18.83 -21.52 13.60
N PHE A 783 18.62 -20.44 12.83
CA PHE A 783 17.32 -20.03 12.28
C PHE A 783 17.38 -19.85 10.76
N GLU A 784 17.77 -20.90 10.05
CA GLU A 784 17.58 -20.99 8.59
C GLU A 784 16.08 -20.95 8.24
N PHE A 785 15.26 -21.59 9.09
CA PHE A 785 13.80 -21.66 8.97
C PHE A 785 13.11 -20.85 10.08
N PHE A 786 11.87 -20.40 9.82
CA PHE A 786 11.04 -19.84 10.88
C PHE A 786 10.74 -20.91 11.95
N PRO A 787 10.62 -20.52 13.23
CA PRO A 787 10.28 -21.46 14.30
C PRO A 787 9.03 -22.28 13.95
N ASP A 788 9.07 -23.58 14.23
CA ASP A 788 8.01 -24.56 13.96
C ASP A 788 7.75 -24.90 12.48
N THR A 789 8.48 -24.29 11.53
CA THR A 789 8.30 -24.52 10.09
C THR A 789 9.51 -25.17 9.42
N LYS A 790 9.40 -25.44 8.11
CA LYS A 790 10.53 -25.74 7.21
C LYS A 790 10.69 -24.65 6.14
N ALA A 791 10.09 -23.47 6.37
CA ALA A 791 10.10 -22.35 5.46
C ALA A 791 11.30 -21.45 5.74
N ARG A 792 12.11 -21.16 4.71
CA ARG A 792 13.32 -20.36 4.86
C ARG A 792 12.97 -18.93 5.20
N VAL A 793 13.65 -18.35 6.18
CA VAL A 793 13.45 -16.94 6.57
C VAL A 793 13.81 -15.98 5.43
N LEU A 794 14.88 -16.30 4.70
CA LEU A 794 15.37 -15.47 3.59
C LEU A 794 14.56 -15.63 2.29
N GLY A 795 13.55 -16.50 2.28
CA GLY A 795 12.83 -16.87 1.08
C GLY A 795 13.68 -17.65 0.08
N ASN A 796 13.10 -17.86 -1.10
CA ASN A 796 13.75 -18.45 -2.25
C ASN A 796 13.20 -17.82 -3.53
N LYS A 797 14.08 -17.56 -4.49
CA LYS A 797 13.65 -17.23 -5.85
C LYS A 797 12.91 -18.43 -6.45
N VAL A 798 11.76 -18.16 -7.06
CA VAL A 798 10.96 -19.15 -7.76
C VAL A 798 10.98 -18.85 -9.26
N ASP A 799 11.34 -19.83 -10.09
CA ASP A 799 11.52 -19.62 -11.53
C ASP A 799 10.23 -19.72 -12.35
N TYR A 800 9.15 -20.29 -11.79
CA TYR A 800 7.88 -20.49 -12.50
C TYR A 800 6.78 -19.48 -12.13
N LEU A 801 6.96 -18.67 -11.08
CA LEU A 801 6.06 -17.57 -10.76
C LEU A 801 6.64 -16.27 -11.33
N PRO A 802 5.97 -15.61 -12.29
CA PRO A 802 6.48 -14.36 -12.85
C PRO A 802 6.47 -13.26 -11.77
N PRO A 803 7.49 -12.37 -11.72
CA PRO A 803 7.58 -11.32 -10.71
C PRO A 803 6.34 -10.42 -10.62
N ILE A 804 5.65 -10.15 -11.72
CA ILE A 804 4.41 -9.37 -11.75
C ILE A 804 3.32 -9.87 -10.78
N LEU A 805 3.36 -11.15 -10.39
CA LEU A 805 2.46 -11.72 -9.40
C LEU A 805 2.86 -11.51 -7.95
N THR A 806 4.16 -11.56 -7.70
CA THR A 806 4.76 -11.62 -6.36
C THR A 806 5.42 -10.29 -5.96
N THR A 807 5.36 -9.28 -6.84
CA THR A 807 5.92 -7.94 -6.65
C THR A 807 4.89 -6.87 -6.41
#